data_AF-A0A2E5EAW4-F1
#
_entry.id   AF-A0A2E5EAW4-F1
#
_cell.length_a   1.000
_cell.length_b   1.000
_cell.length_c   1.000
_cell.angle_alpha   90.00
_cell.angle_beta   90.00
_cell.angle_gamma   90.00
#
_symmetry.space_group_name_H-M   'P 1'
#
loop_
_entity.id
_entity.type
_entity.pdbx_description
1 polymer ?
#
loop_
_entity_poly.entity_id
_entity_poly.type
_entity_poly.pdbx_seq_one_letter_code
_entity_poly.pdbx_strand_id
1 'polypeptide(L)'
;MSWLIAMCLVIGASESDYYVIENIPSPDGEVIEIGGLDMLPDGALALSTRRGRVWIVENPDAENPADATWHLFADGLAEGLGLKVVDGDIHVVQRGELSRLVDIDGDRRVDRIETITQDWGLSNNYHEYAFGLPVDEQGNFYVSLNVGFMDPEWWHGQSDTPWRGWVLRVSPDGTVTPMASGLRSPCGLGMNMEGDLFATDNQGDWMPVCPIFHIEEGGFYGHPNSLRWTDEWQSRGEIPSDREPVSESRKPAAIWIPYDWSRSAGNLVPDTTAGGFGPFQEQMFVAELTNGMVLRADLEKVNGQYQGAVWPFRKGVGSVCRVRFGSDDMLYAGLTNRGWGGMEPGYGLRRIRWTGVEPMEMKRVHLLPDGFEIEFTQPLADDLEITPEDVKARTYRYNWWWEYGSPEQDKQSLEVVDLTISPDRRRLIVRTPDLEAGRCVRMGFKGIRSSDGHELLHPEFSYTVNQMPGQTSETPMIAMRVAPPLERGSEILDGWVRLTWGDPLDRVKGDGWALGAAELDVNGQFLTQPGNGLLMNDPPVSGDMDLPTGGIDGRLQFSTFLPSGGGVGVGLPSGARMVLRDHGSDPPSATIRVLDSDDTVIGEWPVEFWFGPGQWQVLSIDYETPRFNEQGRQVDQGRIAGIYLEDVAIAEAIDLPMPGGDGGSDTMRILGDVGPGGISNIRFHARERSLPRGGTSLIADQAMADAKRMGGLKQVRADGSLELSGAGVLQWGLALPDSFTVAARMRYKTGTMARLDLGNGLAIHLGHDAVSEPSTGSLPGLDEVTTHLVAAGSWFNLEASVTREDGKSSLSVMLNGVPLSSGSLLQPGNSRQAENSPMIQMQSGELEIAELRIIDTP
;
A
#
# COMPACT_ATOMS: atom_id res chain seq x y z
N MET A 1 48.25 -10.98 43.63
CA MET A 1 48.15 -10.57 42.22
C MET A 1 47.26 -11.60 41.53
N SER A 2 45.96 -11.35 41.56
CA SER A 2 44.97 -12.22 40.90
C SER A 2 44.56 -11.51 39.63
N TRP A 3 44.88 -12.11 38.49
CA TRP A 3 44.44 -11.66 37.18
C TRP A 3 42.94 -11.96 37.04
N LEU A 4 42.11 -10.92 37.12
CA LEU A 4 40.73 -10.96 36.69
C LEU A 4 40.72 -10.71 35.18
N ILE A 5 40.54 -11.77 34.40
CA ILE A 5 40.20 -11.66 32.99
C ILE A 5 38.74 -11.22 32.94
N ALA A 6 38.52 -9.93 32.67
CA ALA A 6 37.21 -9.42 32.31
C ALA A 6 36.89 -9.92 30.91
N MET A 7 36.07 -10.97 30.84
CA MET A 7 35.47 -11.45 29.60
C MET A 7 34.42 -10.39 29.21
N CYS A 8 34.81 -9.45 28.35
CA CYS A 8 33.88 -8.51 27.74
C CYS A 8 32.94 -9.32 26.86
N LEU A 9 31.70 -9.48 27.31
CA LEU A 9 30.59 -9.82 26.43
C LEU A 9 30.52 -8.70 25.39
N VAL A 10 30.82 -9.03 24.13
CA VAL A 10 30.51 -8.19 22.98
C VAL A 10 28.99 -8.18 22.87
N ILE A 11 28.35 -7.23 23.55
CA ILE A 11 26.97 -6.85 23.29
C ILE A 11 27.06 -6.03 22.00
N GLY A 12 26.37 -6.46 20.93
CA GLY A 12 26.35 -5.72 19.67
C GLY A 12 25.95 -4.26 19.91
N ALA A 13 26.69 -3.33 19.32
CA ALA A 13 26.44 -1.90 19.52
C ALA A 13 25.03 -1.55 19.03
N SER A 14 24.28 -0.82 19.85
CA SER A 14 22.93 -0.36 19.53
C SER A 14 22.95 1.13 19.17
N GLU A 15 21.99 1.58 18.36
CA GLU A 15 21.87 3.01 18.03
C GLU A 15 21.73 3.88 19.30
N SER A 16 21.13 3.35 20.37
CA SER A 16 20.95 4.05 21.65
C SER A 16 22.24 4.30 22.43
N ASP A 17 23.32 3.59 22.13
CA ASP A 17 24.62 3.83 22.77
C ASP A 17 25.25 5.15 22.27
N TYR A 18 24.85 5.60 21.08
CA TYR A 18 25.37 6.80 20.42
C TYR A 18 24.36 7.94 20.39
N TYR A 19 23.07 7.65 20.24
CA TYR A 19 22.00 8.64 20.13
C TYR A 19 20.81 8.29 21.02
N VAL A 20 20.63 9.07 22.09
CA VAL A 20 19.56 8.88 23.06
C VAL A 20 18.31 9.63 22.60
N ILE A 21 17.16 8.96 22.67
CA ILE A 21 15.85 9.57 22.41
C ILE A 21 15.26 9.98 23.76
N GLU A 22 14.93 11.24 23.90
CA GLU A 22 14.35 11.81 25.10
C GLU A 22 12.95 12.38 24.78
N ASN A 23 11.97 12.06 25.63
CA ASN A 23 10.60 12.53 25.47
C ASN A 23 10.40 13.81 26.26
N ILE A 24 9.98 14.89 25.60
CA ILE A 24 9.55 16.12 26.27
C ILE A 24 8.06 15.94 26.58
N PRO A 25 7.65 15.82 27.86
CA PRO A 25 6.26 15.55 28.21
C PRO A 25 5.35 16.68 27.72
N SER A 26 4.30 16.31 27.00
CA SER A 26 3.23 17.23 26.60
C SER A 26 2.41 17.66 27.83
N PRO A 27 1.72 18.81 27.77
CA PRO A 27 0.76 19.21 28.81
C PRO A 27 -0.32 18.15 29.03
N ASP A 28 -0.77 18.00 30.27
CA ASP A 28 -1.80 17.01 30.65
C ASP A 28 -3.09 17.18 29.82
N GLY A 29 -3.52 16.09 29.19
CA GLY A 29 -4.75 16.04 28.39
C GLY A 29 -4.61 16.56 26.95
N GLU A 30 -3.43 17.03 26.55
CA GLU A 30 -3.18 17.54 25.21
C GLU A 30 -2.63 16.47 24.26
N VAL A 31 -3.17 16.45 23.04
CA VAL A 31 -2.69 15.60 21.94
C VAL A 31 -1.91 16.49 20.97
N ILE A 32 -0.58 16.46 21.05
CA ILE A 32 0.32 17.36 20.31
C ILE A 32 0.71 16.72 18.96
N GLU A 33 -0.15 16.83 17.95
CA GLU A 33 0.11 16.39 16.56
C GLU A 33 0.93 17.46 15.81
N ILE A 34 2.27 17.37 15.85
CA ILE A 34 3.16 18.44 15.37
C ILE A 34 3.22 18.47 13.85
N GLY A 35 2.92 19.64 13.27
CA GLY A 35 2.96 19.91 11.84
C GLY A 35 4.08 20.86 11.41
N GLY A 36 4.71 21.58 12.33
CA GLY A 36 5.84 22.48 12.05
C GLY A 36 6.58 22.83 13.33
N LEU A 37 7.88 23.11 13.25
CA LEU A 37 8.70 23.50 14.40
C LEU A 37 9.93 24.31 13.99
N ASP A 38 10.28 25.32 14.78
CA ASP A 38 11.49 26.14 14.60
C ASP A 38 11.92 26.79 15.93
N MET A 39 13.16 27.25 16.00
CA MET A 39 13.72 27.87 17.20
C MET A 39 13.44 29.37 17.22
N LEU A 40 13.03 29.88 18.38
CA LEU A 40 13.00 31.31 18.69
C LEU A 40 14.41 31.83 19.01
N PRO A 41 14.67 33.14 18.87
CA PRO A 41 15.99 33.72 19.12
C PRO A 41 16.50 33.57 20.56
N ASP A 42 15.60 33.33 21.52
CA ASP A 42 15.90 33.12 22.93
C ASP A 42 16.22 31.65 23.28
N GLY A 43 16.16 30.73 22.31
CA GLY A 43 16.39 29.30 22.50
C GLY A 43 15.13 28.49 22.81
N ALA A 44 13.96 29.11 22.93
CA ALA A 44 12.70 28.37 23.04
C ALA A 44 12.30 27.74 21.69
N LEU A 45 11.53 26.64 21.73
CA LEU A 45 11.03 25.97 20.53
C LEU A 45 9.58 26.38 20.27
N ALA A 46 9.30 26.93 19.09
CA ALA A 46 7.93 27.14 18.62
C ALA A 46 7.48 25.95 17.77
N LEU A 47 6.24 25.50 17.95
CA LEU A 47 5.67 24.42 17.15
C LEU A 47 4.20 24.66 16.80
N SER A 48 3.82 24.32 15.58
CA SER A 48 2.42 24.30 15.12
C SER A 48 1.87 22.89 15.15
N THR A 49 0.56 22.77 15.33
CA THR A 49 -0.13 21.48 15.39
C THR A 49 -1.23 21.37 14.35
N ARG A 50 -1.51 20.13 13.93
CA ARG A 50 -2.66 19.82 13.07
C ARG A 50 -4.00 20.19 13.69
N ARG A 51 -4.05 20.24 15.03
CA ARG A 51 -5.22 20.65 15.81
C ARG A 51 -5.41 22.16 15.90
N GLY A 52 -4.62 22.94 15.17
CA GLY A 52 -4.84 24.38 15.03
C GLY A 52 -4.21 25.24 16.12
N ARG A 53 -3.28 24.68 16.89
CA ARG A 53 -2.58 25.38 17.97
C ARG A 53 -1.13 25.64 17.64
N VAL A 54 -0.59 26.73 18.17
CA VAL A 54 0.85 27.00 18.26
C VAL A 54 1.24 27.00 19.72
N TRP A 55 2.31 26.27 20.03
CA TRP A 55 2.90 26.21 21.36
C TRP A 55 4.31 26.77 21.33
N ILE A 56 4.73 27.36 22.45
CA ILE A 56 6.12 27.66 22.74
C ILE A 56 6.59 26.78 23.89
N VAL A 57 7.70 26.09 23.70
CA VAL A 57 8.36 25.25 24.70
C VAL A 57 9.61 25.99 25.18
N GLU A 58 9.57 26.50 26.40
CA GLU A 58 10.73 27.08 27.08
C GLU A 58 11.64 25.99 27.65
N ASN A 59 12.95 26.25 27.63
CA ASN A 59 14.01 25.33 28.05
C ASN A 59 13.86 23.93 27.42
N PRO A 60 13.69 23.83 26.09
CA PRO A 60 13.55 22.53 25.41
C PRO A 60 14.83 21.69 25.52
N ASP A 61 15.95 22.32 25.89
CA ASP A 61 17.29 21.79 26.10
C ASP A 61 17.60 21.40 27.56
N ALA A 62 16.64 21.56 28.49
CA ALA A 62 16.83 21.24 29.90
C ALA A 62 17.36 19.81 30.11
N GLU A 63 18.27 19.61 31.09
CA GLU A 63 18.90 18.31 31.36
C GLU A 63 17.84 17.23 31.63
N ASN A 64 16.83 17.55 32.43
CA ASN A 64 15.62 16.75 32.57
C ASN A 64 14.54 17.27 31.59
N PRO A 65 14.10 16.48 30.59
CA PRO A 65 13.08 16.90 29.63
C PRO A 65 11.74 17.33 30.26
N ALA A 66 11.44 16.85 31.47
CA ALA A 66 10.22 17.22 32.19
C ALA A 66 10.25 18.64 32.78
N ASP A 67 11.41 19.32 32.77
CA ASP A 67 11.55 20.70 33.25
C ASP A 67 11.22 21.73 32.15
N ALA A 68 10.98 21.28 30.91
CA ALA A 68 10.51 22.12 29.82
C ALA A 68 9.11 22.67 30.12
N THR A 69 8.88 23.95 29.84
CA THR A 69 7.60 24.62 30.12
C THR A 69 6.86 24.97 28.83
N TRP A 70 5.61 24.55 28.73
CA TRP A 70 4.77 24.76 27.55
C TRP A 70 3.84 25.95 27.73
N HIS A 71 3.82 26.84 26.74
CA HIS A 71 2.92 27.99 26.64
C HIS A 71 2.04 27.84 25.41
N LEU A 72 0.72 27.92 25.60
CA LEU A 72 -0.21 28.02 24.46
C LEU A 72 -0.10 29.43 23.88
N PHE A 73 0.54 29.54 22.72
CA PHE A 73 0.80 30.82 22.06
C PHE A 73 -0.40 31.27 21.22
N ALA A 74 -0.98 30.36 20.44
CA ALA A 74 -2.15 30.62 19.60
C ALA A 74 -3.08 29.39 19.51
N ASP A 75 -4.37 29.62 19.32
CA ASP A 75 -5.39 28.58 19.08
C ASP A 75 -6.34 29.02 17.96
N GLY A 76 -7.00 28.07 17.29
CA GLY A 76 -8.00 28.32 16.24
C GLY A 76 -7.47 28.39 14.80
N LEU A 77 -6.24 27.95 14.53
CA LEU A 77 -5.68 27.85 13.17
C LEU A 77 -6.21 26.62 12.41
N ALA A 78 -6.26 26.70 11.08
CA ALA A 78 -6.69 25.62 10.19
C ALA A 78 -5.53 24.69 9.82
N GLU A 79 -5.21 23.74 10.72
CA GLU A 79 -4.24 22.66 10.49
C GLU A 79 -2.83 23.18 10.11
N GLY A 80 -2.05 23.60 11.12
CA GLY A 80 -0.73 24.19 10.93
C GLY A 80 0.34 23.15 10.62
N LEU A 81 0.71 23.02 9.35
CA LEU A 81 1.55 21.95 8.78
C LEU A 81 2.92 22.43 8.27
N GLY A 82 3.33 23.62 8.72
CA GLY A 82 4.69 24.12 8.64
C GLY A 82 4.82 25.40 9.47
N LEU A 83 6.01 25.62 10.04
CA LEU A 83 6.31 26.77 10.88
C LEU A 83 7.74 27.24 10.60
N LYS A 84 7.92 28.56 10.59
CA LYS A 84 9.24 29.21 10.55
C LYS A 84 9.26 30.42 11.48
N VAL A 85 10.38 30.67 12.14
CA VAL A 85 10.61 31.94 12.84
C VAL A 85 11.47 32.84 11.94
N VAL A 86 11.00 34.06 11.66
CA VAL A 86 11.70 35.07 10.86
C VAL A 86 11.66 36.39 11.63
N ASP A 87 12.83 36.98 11.89
CA ASP A 87 12.97 38.22 12.67
C ASP A 87 12.26 38.20 14.05
N GLY A 88 12.14 37.01 14.65
CA GLY A 88 11.45 36.79 15.93
C GLY A 88 9.96 36.51 15.82
N ASP A 89 9.34 36.76 14.67
CA ASP A 89 7.93 36.47 14.43
C ASP A 89 7.70 35.04 13.94
N ILE A 90 6.61 34.44 14.40
CA ILE A 90 6.21 33.08 14.02
C ILE A 90 5.38 33.14 12.75
N HIS A 91 5.80 32.40 11.73
CA HIS A 91 5.08 32.22 10.48
C HIS A 91 4.53 30.79 10.41
N VAL A 92 3.25 30.62 10.10
CA VAL A 92 2.60 29.31 10.03
C VAL A 92 1.90 29.15 8.69
N VAL A 93 2.20 28.06 7.99
CA VAL A 93 1.39 27.61 6.86
C VAL A 93 0.25 26.74 7.38
N GLN A 94 -0.95 27.24 7.14
CA GLN A 94 -2.23 26.59 7.34
C GLN A 94 -2.70 26.05 5.99
N ARG A 95 -3.72 25.20 6.02
CA ARG A 95 -4.25 24.53 4.82
C ARG A 95 -4.63 25.49 3.67
N GLY A 96 -5.13 26.68 4.00
CA GLY A 96 -5.55 27.71 3.04
C GLY A 96 -4.86 29.06 3.19
N GLU A 97 -3.88 29.20 4.08
CA GLU A 97 -3.28 30.51 4.38
C GLU A 97 -1.83 30.39 4.86
N LEU A 98 -0.97 31.32 4.45
CA LEU A 98 0.28 31.62 5.16
C LEU A 98 0.06 32.84 6.06
N SER A 99 0.31 32.69 7.36
CA SER A 99 0.05 33.74 8.36
C SER A 99 1.31 34.09 9.13
N ARG A 100 1.45 35.37 9.49
CA ARG A 100 2.40 35.87 10.49
C ARG A 100 1.67 36.08 11.82
N LEU A 101 2.22 35.51 12.88
CA LEU A 101 1.71 35.64 14.25
C LEU A 101 2.70 36.50 15.05
N VAL A 102 2.17 37.58 15.62
CA VAL A 102 2.97 38.61 16.30
C VAL A 102 2.58 38.69 17.76
N ASP A 103 3.59 38.71 18.62
CA ASP A 103 3.52 39.01 20.05
C ASP A 103 4.10 40.42 20.25
N ILE A 104 3.27 41.37 20.68
CA ILE A 104 3.62 42.79 20.78
C ILE A 104 4.17 43.12 22.16
N ASP A 105 3.70 42.44 23.21
CA ASP A 105 4.07 42.74 24.60
C ASP A 105 5.04 41.73 25.23
N GLY A 106 5.35 40.65 24.52
CA GLY A 106 6.33 39.63 24.89
C GLY A 106 5.81 38.67 25.96
N ASP A 107 4.49 38.54 26.14
CA ASP A 107 3.88 37.65 27.12
C ASP A 107 3.78 36.18 26.67
N ARG A 108 4.36 35.85 25.50
CA ARG A 108 4.28 34.56 24.82
C ARG A 108 2.84 34.19 24.44
N ARG A 109 2.06 35.16 24.00
CA ARG A 109 0.76 34.95 23.36
C ARG A 109 0.64 35.77 22.09
N VAL A 110 -0.18 35.27 21.16
CA VAL A 110 -0.45 36.00 19.93
C VAL A 110 -1.38 37.18 20.20
N ASP A 111 -0.92 38.38 19.83
CA ASP A 111 -1.74 39.59 19.84
C ASP A 111 -2.39 39.85 18.49
N ARG A 112 -1.68 39.49 17.41
CA ARG A 112 -2.10 39.76 16.04
C ARG A 112 -1.74 38.63 15.10
N ILE A 113 -2.71 38.22 14.30
CA ILE A 113 -2.52 37.29 13.18
C ILE A 113 -2.72 38.09 11.90
N GLU A 114 -1.71 38.06 11.04
CA GLU A 114 -1.72 38.73 9.74
C GLU A 114 -1.65 37.68 8.64
N THR A 115 -2.67 37.68 7.78
CA THR A 115 -2.64 36.93 6.53
C THR A 115 -1.58 37.54 5.60
N ILE A 116 -0.56 36.76 5.26
CA ILE A 116 0.41 37.13 4.20
C ILE A 116 -0.23 36.86 2.85
N THR A 117 -0.77 35.65 2.66
CA THR A 117 -1.43 35.27 1.41
C THR A 117 -2.35 34.05 1.60
N GLN A 118 -3.33 33.94 0.70
CA GLN A 118 -4.26 32.83 0.52
C GLN A 118 -4.39 32.46 -0.97
N ASP A 119 -3.40 32.83 -1.79
CA ASP A 119 -3.50 32.82 -3.26
C ASP A 119 -3.22 31.43 -3.88
N TRP A 120 -3.89 30.39 -3.35
CA TRP A 120 -3.95 29.05 -3.93
C TRP A 120 -5.32 28.41 -3.77
N GLY A 121 -5.61 27.40 -4.59
CA GLY A 121 -6.89 26.71 -4.56
C GLY A 121 -7.05 25.79 -3.35
N LEU A 122 -8.23 25.77 -2.74
CA LEU A 122 -8.60 24.82 -1.69
C LEU A 122 -10.09 24.45 -1.83
N SER A 123 -10.37 23.15 -1.87
CA SER A 123 -11.72 22.58 -1.86
C SER A 123 -12.10 22.06 -0.46
N ASN A 124 -13.19 21.29 -0.37
CA ASN A 124 -13.57 20.56 0.84
C ASN A 124 -12.87 19.19 0.99
N ASN A 125 -12.00 18.79 0.06
CA ASN A 125 -11.33 17.49 0.05
C ASN A 125 -10.34 17.35 1.22
N TYR A 126 -10.46 16.35 2.08
CA TYR A 126 -9.66 16.28 3.31
C TYR A 126 -8.13 16.23 3.10
N HIS A 127 -7.66 15.74 1.95
CA HIS A 127 -6.24 15.46 1.69
C HIS A 127 -5.46 16.65 1.09
N GLU A 128 -6.13 17.77 0.83
CA GLU A 128 -5.53 18.99 0.28
C GLU A 128 -4.76 19.80 1.34
N TYR A 129 -3.69 19.22 1.87
CA TYR A 129 -2.77 19.83 2.83
C TYR A 129 -1.86 20.90 2.18
N ALA A 130 -1.28 21.75 3.02
CA ALA A 130 -0.21 22.67 2.68
C ALA A 130 0.95 22.49 3.67
N PHE A 131 2.14 22.15 3.17
CA PHE A 131 3.32 21.85 3.98
C PHE A 131 4.42 22.89 3.76
N GLY A 132 5.30 23.04 4.74
CA GLY A 132 6.38 24.03 4.71
C GLY A 132 7.25 24.01 5.98
N LEU A 133 8.08 25.01 6.25
CA LEU A 133 8.12 26.31 5.57
C LEU A 133 9.59 26.80 5.45
N PRO A 134 10.41 26.21 4.56
CA PRO A 134 11.76 26.71 4.33
C PRO A 134 11.73 28.16 3.82
N VAL A 135 12.78 28.91 4.15
CA VAL A 135 12.96 30.30 3.75
C VAL A 135 14.36 30.47 3.17
N ASP A 136 14.44 31.07 1.99
CA ASP A 136 15.72 31.38 1.35
C ASP A 136 16.34 32.68 1.90
N GLU A 137 17.55 32.99 1.45
CA GLU A 137 18.26 34.22 1.85
C GLU A 137 17.58 35.51 1.39
N GLN A 138 16.65 35.45 0.43
CA GLN A 138 15.86 36.59 -0.04
C GLN A 138 14.55 36.75 0.76
N GLY A 139 14.27 35.87 1.72
CA GLY A 139 13.07 35.88 2.54
C GLY A 139 11.85 35.25 1.85
N ASN A 140 12.03 34.53 0.73
CA ASN A 140 10.90 33.82 0.12
C ASN A 140 10.59 32.55 0.91
N PHE A 141 9.31 32.33 1.16
CA PHE A 141 8.80 31.10 1.77
C PHE A 141 8.46 30.06 0.70
N TYR A 142 8.67 28.79 1.03
CA TYR A 142 8.31 27.67 0.15
C TYR A 142 7.23 26.81 0.76
N VAL A 143 6.18 26.55 -0.02
CA VAL A 143 5.00 25.78 0.37
C VAL A 143 4.76 24.68 -0.65
N SER A 144 4.54 23.45 -0.21
CA SER A 144 4.11 22.35 -1.08
C SER A 144 2.65 22.02 -0.82
N LEU A 145 1.91 21.74 -1.89
CA LEU A 145 0.48 21.51 -1.85
C LEU A 145 0.15 20.09 -2.30
N ASN A 146 -0.54 19.35 -1.45
CA ASN A 146 -0.98 17.99 -1.75
C ASN A 146 -2.05 17.96 -2.84
N VAL A 147 -2.10 16.85 -3.58
CA VAL A 147 -3.30 16.46 -4.35
C VAL A 147 -4.43 16.03 -3.39
N GLY A 148 -5.67 16.20 -3.82
CA GLY A 148 -6.86 15.68 -3.12
C GLY A 148 -7.09 14.20 -3.41
N PHE A 149 -7.75 13.48 -2.50
CA PHE A 149 -8.14 12.07 -2.70
C PHE A 149 -9.65 11.93 -2.80
N MET A 150 -10.11 11.19 -3.81
CA MET A 150 -11.53 11.14 -4.16
C MET A 150 -12.15 9.80 -3.76
N ASP A 151 -13.44 9.81 -3.45
CA ASP A 151 -14.19 8.56 -3.26
C ASP A 151 -14.63 8.00 -4.63
N PRO A 152 -14.58 6.67 -4.86
CA PRO A 152 -14.19 5.61 -3.91
C PRO A 152 -12.69 5.29 -3.87
N GLU A 153 -11.88 5.87 -4.77
CA GLU A 153 -10.44 5.62 -4.89
C GLU A 153 -9.63 6.54 -3.95
N TRP A 154 -9.72 6.30 -2.64
CA TRP A 154 -9.18 7.14 -1.57
C TRP A 154 -7.66 7.39 -1.59
N TRP A 155 -6.95 6.82 -2.56
CA TRP A 155 -5.50 6.89 -2.73
C TRP A 155 -5.06 7.48 -4.09
N HIS A 156 -6.01 7.70 -5.01
CA HIS A 156 -5.78 8.20 -6.37
C HIS A 156 -5.88 9.73 -6.38
N GLY A 157 -4.74 10.39 -6.60
CA GLY A 157 -4.56 11.82 -6.41
C GLY A 157 -5.19 12.67 -7.49
N GLN A 158 -5.91 13.73 -7.13
CA GLN A 158 -6.53 14.68 -8.07
C GLN A 158 -6.13 16.13 -7.77
N SER A 159 -6.03 16.93 -8.83
CA SER A 159 -5.68 18.35 -8.75
C SER A 159 -6.86 19.20 -9.20
N ASP A 160 -7.92 19.22 -8.38
CA ASP A 160 -9.20 19.87 -8.73
C ASP A 160 -9.21 21.37 -8.54
N THR A 161 -8.34 21.88 -7.67
CA THR A 161 -8.17 23.31 -7.45
C THR A 161 -6.75 23.75 -7.80
N PRO A 162 -6.55 25.03 -8.17
CA PRO A 162 -5.25 25.52 -8.61
C PRO A 162 -4.11 25.14 -7.67
N TRP A 163 -3.03 24.69 -8.28
CA TRP A 163 -1.73 24.41 -7.67
C TRP A 163 -1.67 23.18 -6.75
N ARG A 164 -2.70 22.32 -6.72
CA ARG A 164 -2.60 21.02 -6.02
C ARG A 164 -1.60 20.09 -6.73
N GLY A 165 -0.66 19.51 -5.98
CA GLY A 165 0.49 18.77 -6.53
C GLY A 165 1.65 19.66 -7.00
N TRP A 166 1.80 20.85 -6.43
CA TRP A 166 2.86 21.82 -6.75
C TRP A 166 3.69 22.24 -5.54
N VAL A 167 4.90 22.76 -5.80
CA VAL A 167 5.62 23.67 -4.90
C VAL A 167 5.38 25.11 -5.35
N LEU A 168 5.12 25.97 -4.39
CA LEU A 168 4.95 27.41 -4.52
C LEU A 168 6.11 28.15 -3.83
N ARG A 169 6.53 29.26 -4.43
CA ARG A 169 7.36 30.29 -3.80
C ARG A 169 6.48 31.48 -3.44
N VAL A 170 6.58 31.96 -2.21
CA VAL A 170 5.84 33.13 -1.70
C VAL A 170 6.86 34.18 -1.31
N SER A 171 6.88 35.33 -1.98
CA SER A 171 7.77 36.44 -1.62
C SER A 171 7.33 37.10 -0.29
N PRO A 172 8.22 37.86 0.38
CA PRO A 172 7.89 38.57 1.62
C PRO A 172 6.64 39.46 1.55
N ASP A 173 6.27 39.94 0.37
CA ASP A 173 5.05 40.74 0.16
C ASP A 173 3.77 39.92 -0.07
N GLY A 174 3.86 38.59 -0.06
CA GLY A 174 2.75 37.65 -0.25
C GLY A 174 2.47 37.24 -1.69
N THR A 175 3.28 37.69 -2.67
CA THR A 175 3.11 37.26 -4.07
C THR A 175 3.43 35.77 -4.24
N VAL A 176 2.49 34.99 -4.79
CA VAL A 176 2.64 33.55 -5.04
C VAL A 176 3.16 33.30 -6.45
N THR A 177 4.22 32.50 -6.58
CA THR A 177 4.77 31.98 -7.84
C THR A 177 4.73 30.45 -7.83
N PRO A 178 3.97 29.80 -8.72
CA PRO A 178 4.04 28.36 -8.93
C PRO A 178 5.41 27.97 -9.48
N MET A 179 6.17 27.18 -8.71
CA MET A 179 7.55 26.84 -9.04
C MET A 179 7.63 25.54 -9.84
N ALA A 180 7.03 24.47 -9.31
CA ALA A 180 7.20 23.14 -9.91
C ALA A 180 5.99 22.25 -9.64
N SER A 181 5.76 21.30 -10.54
CA SER A 181 4.59 20.43 -10.59
C SER A 181 4.98 18.95 -10.50
N GLY A 182 4.00 18.06 -10.51
CA GLY A 182 4.24 16.62 -10.57
C GLY A 182 4.42 15.96 -9.21
N LEU A 183 4.01 16.61 -8.13
CA LEU A 183 4.06 16.03 -6.78
C LEU A 183 2.70 15.46 -6.40
N ARG A 184 2.72 14.48 -5.49
CA ARG A 184 1.52 13.79 -5.00
C ARG A 184 1.17 14.28 -3.60
N SER A 185 1.94 13.85 -2.62
CA SER A 185 1.79 14.20 -1.21
C SER A 185 3.12 14.66 -0.61
N PRO A 186 3.66 15.81 -1.08
CA PRO A 186 4.98 16.31 -0.72
C PRO A 186 5.05 16.84 0.73
N CYS A 187 5.05 15.93 1.71
CA CYS A 187 4.96 16.22 3.14
C CYS A 187 6.18 16.97 3.70
N GLY A 188 7.34 16.83 3.06
CA GLY A 188 8.59 17.43 3.50
C GLY A 188 9.17 18.43 2.52
N LEU A 189 9.59 19.57 3.05
CA LEU A 189 10.43 20.54 2.36
C LEU A 189 11.63 20.89 3.23
N GLY A 190 12.77 21.16 2.60
CA GLY A 190 14.01 21.53 3.28
C GLY A 190 15.04 22.07 2.30
N MET A 191 16.04 22.77 2.83
CA MET A 191 17.18 23.24 2.03
C MET A 191 18.44 22.56 2.51
N ASN A 192 19.38 22.28 1.61
CA ASN A 192 20.71 21.84 2.01
C ASN A 192 21.58 23.05 2.45
N MET A 193 22.87 22.79 2.74
CA MET A 193 23.83 23.83 3.13
C MET A 193 24.13 24.86 2.03
N GLU A 194 23.85 24.54 0.76
CA GLU A 194 24.04 25.45 -0.38
C GLU A 194 22.81 26.34 -0.64
N GLY A 195 21.69 26.10 0.07
CA GLY A 195 20.42 26.78 -0.15
C GLY A 195 19.55 26.15 -1.24
N ASP A 196 19.96 25.03 -1.83
CA ASP A 196 19.18 24.30 -2.84
C ASP A 196 17.96 23.64 -2.17
N LEU A 197 16.78 23.80 -2.76
CA LEU A 197 15.49 23.33 -2.22
C LEU A 197 15.25 21.86 -2.56
N PHE A 198 14.81 21.09 -1.57
CA PHE A 198 14.43 19.70 -1.73
C PHE A 198 13.02 19.43 -1.21
N ALA A 199 12.34 18.48 -1.85
CA ALA A 199 11.08 17.93 -1.37
C ALA A 199 11.17 16.42 -1.18
N THR A 200 10.59 15.93 -0.10
CA THR A 200 10.21 14.52 0.00
C THR A 200 8.77 14.37 -0.46
N ASP A 201 8.47 13.22 -1.08
CA ASP A 201 7.10 12.85 -1.43
C ASP A 201 6.74 11.50 -0.81
N ASN A 202 5.45 11.23 -0.67
CA ASN A 202 4.93 10.01 -0.07
C ASN A 202 4.48 9.06 -1.17
N GLN A 203 4.84 7.79 -1.01
CA GLN A 203 4.51 6.73 -1.94
C GLN A 203 3.01 6.67 -2.26
N GLY A 204 2.68 6.37 -3.51
CA GLY A 204 1.33 6.05 -3.96
C GLY A 204 1.23 6.05 -5.48
N ASP A 205 0.10 6.48 -6.02
CA ASP A 205 -0.08 6.61 -7.47
C ASP A 205 0.96 7.55 -8.07
N TRP A 206 1.56 7.13 -9.19
CA TRP A 206 2.65 7.84 -9.87
C TRP A 206 3.92 8.06 -9.06
N MET A 207 3.96 7.60 -7.80
CA MET A 207 5.08 7.79 -6.87
C MET A 207 5.54 6.42 -6.33
N PRO A 208 6.55 5.79 -6.98
CA PRO A 208 6.94 4.40 -6.74
C PRO A 208 7.20 4.05 -5.28
N VAL A 209 8.03 4.87 -4.64
CA VAL A 209 8.46 4.86 -3.24
C VAL A 209 8.74 6.31 -2.86
N CYS A 210 9.08 6.59 -1.60
CA CYS A 210 9.42 7.96 -1.18
C CYS A 210 10.69 8.47 -1.88
N PRO A 211 10.65 9.59 -2.61
CA PRO A 211 11.84 10.23 -3.16
C PRO A 211 12.33 11.40 -2.28
N ILE A 212 13.55 11.83 -2.54
CA ILE A 212 14.07 13.17 -2.27
C ILE A 212 14.32 13.83 -3.63
N PHE A 213 13.53 14.84 -3.98
CA PHE A 213 13.67 15.60 -5.22
C PHE A 213 14.43 16.90 -4.98
N HIS A 214 15.37 17.24 -5.87
CA HIS A 214 15.87 18.61 -5.99
C HIS A 214 14.86 19.44 -6.79
N ILE A 215 14.28 20.47 -6.15
CA ILE A 215 13.19 21.27 -6.70
C ILE A 215 13.73 22.43 -7.54
N GLU A 216 13.42 22.42 -8.83
CA GLU A 216 13.80 23.43 -9.81
C GLU A 216 12.56 24.09 -10.41
N GLU A 217 12.64 25.39 -10.69
CA GLU A 217 11.58 26.12 -11.37
C GLU A 217 11.26 25.49 -12.75
N GLY A 218 9.98 25.26 -13.01
CA GLY A 218 9.48 24.57 -14.20
C GLY A 218 9.60 23.04 -14.16
N GLY A 219 10.10 22.44 -13.07
CA GLY A 219 10.24 20.99 -12.93
C GLY A 219 8.91 20.23 -12.91
N PHE A 220 8.91 19.01 -13.45
CA PHE A 220 7.83 18.03 -13.34
C PHE A 220 8.34 16.76 -12.66
N TYR A 221 7.75 16.38 -11.51
CA TYR A 221 8.26 15.31 -10.65
C TYR A 221 7.49 13.98 -10.72
N GLY A 222 6.49 13.87 -11.59
CA GLY A 222 5.91 12.59 -12.02
C GLY A 222 4.39 12.45 -11.91
N HIS A 223 3.72 13.10 -10.97
CA HIS A 223 2.27 12.97 -10.84
C HIS A 223 1.50 13.85 -11.86
N PRO A 224 0.78 13.27 -12.83
CA PRO A 224 0.30 14.00 -14.01
C PRO A 224 -0.76 15.07 -13.71
N ASN A 225 -1.62 14.88 -12.72
CA ASN A 225 -2.82 15.70 -12.56
C ASN A 225 -2.55 17.19 -12.30
N SER A 226 -1.42 17.51 -11.69
CA SER A 226 -0.98 18.89 -11.47
C SER A 226 -0.70 19.67 -12.77
N LEU A 227 -0.41 18.97 -13.88
CA LEU A 227 -0.11 19.57 -15.18
C LEU A 227 -1.28 20.35 -15.76
N ARG A 228 -2.53 20.02 -15.38
CA ARG A 228 -3.73 20.75 -15.85
C ARG A 228 -3.65 22.26 -15.57
N TRP A 229 -2.87 22.67 -14.57
CA TRP A 229 -2.70 24.06 -14.17
C TRP A 229 -1.56 24.78 -14.87
N THR A 230 -0.78 24.10 -15.71
CA THR A 230 0.24 24.75 -16.55
C THR A 230 -0.41 25.54 -17.70
N ASP A 231 0.24 26.60 -18.15
CA ASP A 231 -0.22 27.39 -19.30
C ASP A 231 -0.41 26.53 -20.56
N GLU A 232 0.47 25.54 -20.76
CA GLU A 232 0.42 24.63 -21.91
C GLU A 232 -0.89 23.83 -21.92
N TRP A 233 -1.21 23.11 -20.84
CA TRP A 233 -2.43 22.29 -20.75
C TRP A 233 -3.69 23.14 -20.73
N GLN A 234 -3.68 24.28 -20.03
CA GLN A 234 -4.81 25.22 -20.03
C GLN A 234 -5.10 25.77 -21.44
N SER A 235 -4.06 26.07 -22.22
CA SER A 235 -4.23 26.57 -23.60
C SER A 235 -4.84 25.54 -24.54
N ARG A 236 -4.62 24.24 -24.29
CA ARG A 236 -5.25 23.13 -25.04
C ARG A 236 -6.66 22.82 -24.56
N GLY A 237 -7.03 23.20 -23.34
CA GLY A 237 -8.30 22.82 -22.72
C GLY A 237 -8.38 21.32 -22.40
N GLU A 238 -7.23 20.69 -22.18
CA GLU A 238 -7.09 19.25 -21.92
C GLU A 238 -6.93 18.97 -20.43
N ILE A 239 -7.30 17.77 -20.01
CA ILE A 239 -7.05 17.25 -18.66
C ILE A 239 -6.04 16.10 -18.82
N PRO A 240 -4.92 16.10 -18.09
CA PRO A 240 -3.96 15.00 -18.14
C PRO A 240 -4.62 13.69 -17.69
N SER A 241 -4.21 12.59 -18.31
CA SER A 241 -4.67 11.27 -17.87
C SER A 241 -4.12 10.96 -16.48
N ASP A 242 -4.98 10.43 -15.62
CA ASP A 242 -4.62 9.97 -14.28
C ASP A 242 -4.20 8.50 -14.26
N ARG A 243 -4.35 7.78 -15.39
CA ARG A 243 -4.00 6.36 -15.54
C ARG A 243 -2.96 6.09 -16.63
N GLU A 244 -2.80 6.99 -17.59
CA GLU A 244 -1.84 6.84 -18.69
C GLU A 244 -0.64 7.79 -18.50
N PRO A 245 0.60 7.31 -18.66
CA PRO A 245 1.75 8.17 -18.45
C PRO A 245 1.79 9.27 -19.52
N VAL A 246 1.97 10.51 -19.07
CA VAL A 246 2.05 11.69 -19.95
C VAL A 246 3.39 11.80 -20.68
N SER A 247 3.48 12.69 -21.68
CA SER A 247 4.69 12.88 -22.50
C SER A 247 5.76 13.78 -21.88
N GLU A 248 5.37 14.56 -20.88
CA GLU A 248 6.19 15.56 -20.19
C GLU A 248 7.42 14.91 -19.55
N SER A 249 8.57 15.53 -19.77
CA SER A 249 9.83 15.02 -19.23
C SER A 249 9.86 15.19 -17.72
N ARG A 250 10.18 14.10 -17.01
CA ARG A 250 10.30 14.10 -15.56
C ARG A 250 11.71 14.48 -15.12
N LYS A 251 11.80 15.20 -14.01
CA LYS A 251 13.05 15.39 -13.28
C LYS A 251 13.35 14.15 -12.44
N PRO A 252 14.61 13.68 -12.40
CA PRO A 252 14.99 12.53 -11.57
C PRO A 252 14.98 12.89 -10.08
N ALA A 253 14.68 11.91 -9.22
CA ALA A 253 14.92 12.05 -7.79
C ALA A 253 16.43 12.07 -7.51
N ALA A 254 16.86 12.90 -6.57
CA ALA A 254 18.22 12.82 -6.05
C ALA A 254 18.42 11.49 -5.31
N ILE A 255 17.44 11.08 -4.51
CA ILE A 255 17.47 9.80 -3.82
C ILE A 255 16.09 9.15 -3.89
N TRP A 256 16.03 7.87 -4.25
CA TRP A 256 14.89 7.00 -3.96
C TRP A 256 15.14 6.29 -2.64
N ILE A 257 14.24 6.46 -1.67
CA ILE A 257 14.32 5.80 -0.38
C ILE A 257 13.67 4.41 -0.53
N PRO A 258 14.36 3.31 -0.18
CA PRO A 258 13.79 1.97 -0.20
C PRO A 258 12.45 1.89 0.55
N TYR A 259 11.51 1.13 0.00
CA TYR A 259 10.16 0.95 0.57
C TYR A 259 10.20 0.49 2.04
N ASP A 260 11.08 -0.47 2.36
CA ASP A 260 11.24 -0.99 3.72
C ASP A 260 11.73 0.07 4.71
N TRP A 261 12.35 1.14 4.21
CA TRP A 261 12.86 2.23 5.03
C TRP A 261 11.90 3.40 5.10
N SER A 262 11.14 3.71 4.05
CA SER A 262 10.17 4.81 4.11
C SER A 262 8.96 4.59 3.22
N ARG A 263 7.79 4.78 3.82
CA ARG A 263 6.50 4.85 3.11
C ARG A 263 5.87 6.25 3.21
N SER A 264 6.26 7.01 4.24
CA SER A 264 5.83 8.39 4.44
C SER A 264 6.98 9.23 5.02
N ALA A 265 7.78 9.81 4.13
CA ALA A 265 8.83 10.73 4.52
C ALA A 265 8.24 12.12 4.87
N GLY A 266 8.78 12.73 5.93
CA GLY A 266 8.49 14.10 6.36
C GLY A 266 9.58 15.08 5.89
N ASN A 267 9.76 16.20 6.59
CA ASN A 267 10.77 17.19 6.22
C ASN A 267 12.20 16.66 6.38
N LEU A 268 13.15 17.45 5.88
CA LEU A 268 14.56 17.18 5.94
C LEU A 268 15.35 18.42 6.32
N VAL A 269 16.41 18.26 7.09
CA VAL A 269 17.28 19.35 7.54
C VAL A 269 18.75 18.93 7.45
N PRO A 270 19.66 19.84 7.05
CA PRO A 270 21.08 19.56 7.07
C PRO A 270 21.61 19.65 8.51
N ASP A 271 22.61 18.86 8.83
CA ASP A 271 23.38 19.04 10.06
C ASP A 271 24.20 20.33 10.00
N THR A 272 23.78 21.29 10.83
CA THR A 272 24.37 22.62 10.97
C THR A 272 25.16 22.79 12.27
N THR A 273 25.30 21.72 13.06
CA THR A 273 25.87 21.75 14.43
C THR A 273 27.40 21.83 14.46
N ALA A 274 28.06 21.85 13.30
CA ALA A 274 29.52 21.87 13.17
C ALA A 274 30.23 20.78 14.00
N GLY A 275 29.65 19.58 14.04
CA GLY A 275 30.15 18.41 14.77
C GLY A 275 29.55 18.22 16.17
N GLY A 276 28.66 19.12 16.61
CA GLY A 276 27.90 18.98 17.86
C GLY A 276 26.95 17.78 17.89
N PHE A 277 26.50 17.33 16.72
CA PHE A 277 25.65 16.14 16.55
C PHE A 277 26.39 14.94 15.94
N GLY A 278 27.69 14.82 16.21
CA GLY A 278 28.51 13.71 15.73
C GLY A 278 29.10 13.96 14.33
N PRO A 279 29.51 12.90 13.61
CA PRO A 279 30.44 13.01 12.48
C PRO A 279 29.78 13.32 11.12
N PHE A 280 28.50 13.68 11.09
CA PHE A 280 27.66 13.72 9.88
C PHE A 280 27.36 15.14 9.37
N GLN A 281 28.28 16.08 9.63
CA GLN A 281 28.16 17.46 9.21
C GLN A 281 27.78 17.59 7.72
N GLU A 282 26.90 18.55 7.40
CA GLU A 282 26.37 18.86 6.06
C GLU A 282 25.39 17.83 5.48
N GLN A 283 25.25 16.65 6.09
CA GLN A 283 24.32 15.61 5.61
C GLN A 283 22.88 15.93 6.00
N MET A 284 21.94 15.37 5.25
CA MET A 284 20.51 15.57 5.46
C MET A 284 19.96 14.54 6.44
N PHE A 285 19.17 15.00 7.42
CA PHE A 285 18.39 14.16 8.31
C PHE A 285 16.92 14.26 7.90
N VAL A 286 16.31 13.12 7.58
CA VAL A 286 14.96 13.04 7.01
C VAL A 286 14.02 12.41 8.03
N ALA A 287 12.93 13.11 8.34
CA ALA A 287 11.85 12.58 9.16
C ALA A 287 11.18 11.39 8.46
N GLU A 288 10.89 10.32 9.19
CA GLU A 288 10.17 9.16 8.66
C GLU A 288 9.08 8.71 9.65
N LEU A 289 7.85 8.71 9.14
CA LEU A 289 6.65 8.54 9.96
C LEU A 289 6.28 7.07 10.12
N THR A 290 6.37 6.26 9.07
CA THR A 290 5.71 4.95 9.03
C THR A 290 6.44 3.92 9.88
N ASN A 291 7.76 3.88 9.80
CA ASN A 291 8.62 3.01 10.60
C ASN A 291 9.10 3.69 11.90
N GLY A 292 8.76 4.96 12.07
CA GLY A 292 8.95 5.71 13.30
C GLY A 292 10.42 6.00 13.60
N MET A 293 11.10 6.61 12.64
CA MET A 293 12.55 6.81 12.69
C MET A 293 13.01 8.11 12.04
N VAL A 294 14.31 8.38 12.15
CA VAL A 294 15.01 9.37 11.34
C VAL A 294 15.94 8.61 10.39
N LEU A 295 15.99 9.05 9.13
CA LEU A 295 16.94 8.60 8.11
C LEU A 295 18.07 9.63 7.95
N ARG A 296 19.21 9.19 7.43
CA ARG A 296 20.35 10.04 7.06
C ARG A 296 20.62 9.89 5.57
N ALA A 297 20.83 11.01 4.89
CA ALA A 297 21.10 11.06 3.46
C ALA A 297 22.34 11.91 3.15
N ASP A 298 23.22 11.36 2.32
CA ASP A 298 24.45 11.97 1.84
C ASP A 298 24.29 12.29 0.35
N LEU A 299 24.34 13.58 0.01
CA LEU A 299 24.10 14.08 -1.35
C LEU A 299 25.42 14.41 -2.05
N GLU A 300 25.51 14.09 -3.33
CA GLU A 300 26.59 14.54 -4.22
C GLU A 300 26.07 15.01 -5.58
N LYS A 301 26.86 15.81 -6.29
CA LYS A 301 26.60 16.25 -7.67
C LYS A 301 27.52 15.50 -8.63
N VAL A 302 26.96 14.66 -9.49
CA VAL A 302 27.69 14.01 -10.59
C VAL A 302 27.29 14.65 -11.91
N ASN A 303 28.25 15.29 -12.59
CA ASN A 303 28.02 16.13 -13.78
C ASN A 303 26.87 17.16 -13.60
N GLY A 304 26.74 17.72 -12.39
CA GLY A 304 25.70 18.70 -12.05
C GLY A 304 24.34 18.09 -11.66
N GLN A 305 24.15 16.78 -11.80
CA GLN A 305 22.95 16.08 -11.34
C GLN A 305 23.09 15.65 -9.88
N TYR A 306 22.12 16.02 -9.05
CA TYR A 306 22.04 15.51 -7.68
C TYR A 306 21.75 14.01 -7.67
N GLN A 307 22.48 13.31 -6.83
CA GLN A 307 22.29 11.90 -6.49
C GLN A 307 22.90 11.59 -5.12
N GLY A 308 22.78 10.36 -4.60
CA GLY A 308 23.44 10.04 -3.33
C GLY A 308 22.96 8.79 -2.61
N ALA A 309 23.42 8.66 -1.37
CA ALA A 309 23.17 7.52 -0.50
C ALA A 309 22.21 7.86 0.66
N VAL A 310 21.49 6.84 1.14
CA VAL A 310 20.59 6.94 2.29
C VAL A 310 20.74 5.73 3.21
N TRP A 311 20.52 5.96 4.51
CA TRP A 311 20.55 4.96 5.58
C TRP A 311 19.42 5.21 6.59
N PRO A 312 18.93 4.16 7.27
CA PRO A 312 18.37 4.32 8.61
C PRO A 312 19.38 5.01 9.53
N PHE A 313 18.93 5.91 10.40
CA PHE A 313 19.81 6.57 11.36
C PHE A 313 19.42 6.26 12.81
N ARG A 314 18.18 6.55 13.19
CA ARG A 314 17.70 6.28 14.54
C ARG A 314 16.25 5.80 14.57
N LYS A 315 16.04 4.54 14.94
CA LYS A 315 14.74 3.87 15.04
C LYS A 315 14.05 4.05 16.39
N GLY A 316 12.74 3.85 16.44
CA GLY A 316 11.97 3.90 17.70
C GLY A 316 11.72 5.32 18.21
N VAL A 317 11.84 6.32 17.33
CA VAL A 317 11.52 7.71 17.64
C VAL A 317 10.00 7.90 17.69
N GLY A 318 9.22 7.07 17.02
CA GLY A 318 7.76 7.27 16.84
C GLY A 318 7.48 7.97 15.53
N SER A 319 6.23 8.32 15.24
CA SER A 319 5.78 8.81 13.93
C SER A 319 6.33 10.19 13.55
N VAL A 320 7.62 10.28 13.21
CA VAL A 320 8.34 11.54 12.96
C VAL A 320 7.88 12.14 11.64
N CYS A 321 7.32 13.34 11.72
CA CYS A 321 6.91 14.12 10.55
C CYS A 321 7.77 15.37 10.38
N ARG A 322 8.30 15.90 11.49
CA ARG A 322 9.12 17.11 11.51
C ARG A 322 10.41 16.90 12.29
N VAL A 323 11.53 17.36 11.74
CA VAL A 323 12.84 17.41 12.40
C VAL A 323 13.48 18.78 12.27
N ARG A 324 14.25 19.19 13.29
CA ARG A 324 15.02 20.45 13.31
C ARG A 324 16.14 20.38 14.32
N PHE A 325 17.31 20.86 13.94
CA PHE A 325 18.41 21.10 14.88
C PHE A 325 18.14 22.34 15.73
N GLY A 326 18.31 22.21 17.04
CA GLY A 326 18.35 23.34 17.96
C GLY A 326 19.74 23.97 18.03
N SER A 327 19.82 25.09 18.74
CA SER A 327 21.10 25.76 19.06
C SER A 327 21.94 25.01 20.10
N ASP A 328 21.39 23.96 20.68
CA ASP A 328 21.97 23.03 21.66
C ASP A 328 22.52 21.75 21.00
N ASP A 329 22.66 21.76 19.67
CA ASP A 329 23.11 20.66 18.84
C ASP A 329 22.23 19.39 18.87
N MET A 330 21.04 19.44 19.48
CA MET A 330 20.10 18.32 19.50
C MET A 330 19.16 18.35 18.30
N LEU A 331 18.72 17.17 17.85
CA LEU A 331 17.71 17.04 16.80
C LEU A 331 16.32 16.88 17.42
N TYR A 332 15.50 17.91 17.36
CA TYR A 332 14.11 17.88 17.79
C TYR A 332 13.25 17.17 16.75
N ALA A 333 12.34 16.31 17.21
CA ALA A 333 11.48 15.45 16.40
C ALA A 333 10.02 15.64 16.81
N GLY A 334 9.22 16.20 15.91
CA GLY A 334 7.78 16.36 16.06
C GLY A 334 7.00 15.21 15.43
N LEU A 335 6.04 14.68 16.17
CA LEU A 335 5.33 13.45 15.82
C LEU A 335 3.87 13.71 15.42
N THR A 336 3.39 12.97 14.42
CA THR A 336 1.97 12.86 14.04
C THR A 336 1.76 11.59 13.19
N ASN A 337 0.70 10.81 13.41
CA ASN A 337 0.35 9.66 12.56
C ASN A 337 -1.06 9.74 11.94
N ARG A 338 -1.80 10.83 12.22
CA ARG A 338 -3.19 11.02 11.83
C ARG A 338 -3.35 10.89 10.31
N GLY A 339 -4.12 9.91 9.86
CA GLY A 339 -4.39 9.67 8.43
C GLY A 339 -3.26 8.99 7.64
N TRP A 340 -2.13 8.64 8.27
CA TRP A 340 -0.97 8.03 7.59
C TRP A 340 -0.48 6.70 8.20
N GLY A 341 -1.04 6.26 9.34
CA GLY A 341 -0.83 4.90 9.85
C GLY A 341 0.60 4.60 10.35
N GLY A 342 1.26 5.58 10.99
CA GLY A 342 2.63 5.45 11.51
C GLY A 342 2.78 4.79 12.88
N MET A 343 4.03 4.47 13.24
CA MET A 343 4.41 3.77 14.47
C MET A 343 4.24 4.63 15.73
N GLU A 344 3.79 4.03 16.83
CA GLU A 344 3.67 4.71 18.12
C GLU A 344 5.06 5.09 18.72
N PRO A 345 5.16 6.21 19.44
CA PRO A 345 4.09 7.18 19.70
C PRO A 345 3.68 7.95 18.45
N GLY A 346 2.36 8.08 18.27
CA GLY A 346 1.74 8.74 17.11
C GLY A 346 1.72 10.27 17.18
N TYR A 347 2.10 10.88 18.31
CA TYR A 347 2.09 12.33 18.54
C TYR A 347 3.02 12.69 19.70
N GLY A 348 3.35 13.98 19.84
CA GLY A 348 4.24 14.49 20.87
C GLY A 348 5.55 15.08 20.34
N LEU A 349 6.39 15.53 21.27
CA LEU A 349 7.71 16.10 21.00
C LEU A 349 8.80 15.23 21.62
N ARG A 350 9.80 14.89 20.82
CA ARG A 350 11.02 14.20 21.27
C ARG A 350 12.24 14.99 20.83
N ARG A 351 13.38 14.73 21.47
CA ARG A 351 14.68 15.18 21.01
C ARG A 351 15.63 13.99 20.96
N ILE A 352 16.55 14.03 20.01
CA ILE A 352 17.63 13.06 19.86
C ILE A 352 18.89 13.79 20.25
N ARG A 353 19.63 13.22 21.20
CA ARG A 353 20.88 13.78 21.74
C ARG A 353 22.02 12.81 21.50
N TRP A 354 23.10 13.33 20.91
CA TRP A 354 24.34 12.57 20.77
C TRP A 354 24.99 12.36 22.14
N THR A 355 25.53 11.16 22.39
CA THR A 355 26.18 10.82 23.67
C THR A 355 27.63 11.34 23.77
N GLY A 356 28.17 11.86 22.67
CA GLY A 356 29.59 12.20 22.54
C GLY A 356 30.46 11.01 22.15
N VAL A 357 29.87 9.82 21.98
CA VAL A 357 30.57 8.63 21.48
C VAL A 357 30.39 8.54 19.98
N GLU A 358 31.49 8.54 19.22
CA GLU A 358 31.46 8.37 17.78
C GLU A 358 31.15 6.90 17.44
N PRO A 359 30.10 6.58 16.65
CA PRO A 359 29.85 5.22 16.20
C PRO A 359 30.83 4.81 15.09
N MET A 360 31.08 3.51 14.93
CA MET A 360 31.63 2.98 13.68
C MET A 360 30.52 2.97 12.62
N GLU A 361 30.62 3.86 11.63
CA GLU A 361 29.61 4.02 10.58
C GLU A 361 30.22 4.35 9.21
N MET A 362 29.48 4.08 8.13
CA MET A 362 29.70 4.64 6.80
C MET A 362 29.38 6.13 6.81
N LYS A 363 30.41 6.96 6.89
CA LYS A 363 30.27 8.41 6.90
C LYS A 363 29.80 8.94 5.55
N ARG A 364 30.49 8.59 4.45
CA ARG A 364 30.14 9.03 3.07
C ARG A 364 30.24 7.88 2.08
N VAL A 365 29.45 7.94 1.01
CA VAL A 365 29.54 7.02 -0.14
C VAL A 365 29.64 7.85 -1.40
N HIS A 366 30.82 7.82 -2.01
CA HIS A 366 31.12 8.56 -3.24
C HIS A 366 31.14 7.62 -4.44
N LEU A 367 30.41 7.97 -5.49
CA LEU A 367 30.40 7.19 -6.73
C LEU A 367 31.69 7.41 -7.54
N LEU A 368 32.36 6.30 -7.87
CA LEU A 368 33.51 6.24 -8.76
C LEU A 368 33.09 5.78 -10.18
N PRO A 369 33.95 5.95 -11.21
CA PRO A 369 33.66 5.47 -12.56
C PRO A 369 33.39 3.96 -12.66
N ASP A 370 33.90 3.17 -11.73
CA ASP A 370 33.85 1.70 -11.71
C ASP A 370 33.40 1.13 -10.35
N GLY A 371 32.70 1.91 -9.52
CA GLY A 371 32.20 1.45 -8.22
C GLY A 371 32.03 2.58 -7.20
N PHE A 372 32.41 2.33 -5.94
CA PHE A 372 32.20 3.27 -4.84
C PHE A 372 33.45 3.44 -3.97
N GLU A 373 33.66 4.64 -3.44
CA GLU A 373 34.53 4.89 -2.28
C GLU A 373 33.64 5.12 -1.05
N ILE A 374 33.85 4.32 -0.01
CA ILE A 374 33.12 4.42 1.26
C ILE A 374 34.07 4.96 2.32
N GLU A 375 33.77 6.13 2.88
CA GLU A 375 34.49 6.70 4.02
C GLU A 375 33.83 6.25 5.32
N PHE A 376 34.63 5.80 6.30
CA PHE A 376 34.15 5.42 7.62
C PHE A 376 34.48 6.48 8.68
N THR A 377 33.62 6.59 9.69
CA THR A 377 33.81 7.49 10.85
C THR A 377 35.04 7.11 11.68
N GLN A 378 35.42 5.82 11.71
CA GLN A 378 36.59 5.30 12.41
C GLN A 378 37.48 4.46 11.48
N PRO A 379 38.78 4.28 11.80
CA PRO A 379 39.64 3.36 11.04
C PRO A 379 39.19 1.91 11.20
N LEU A 380 39.18 1.16 10.11
CA LEU A 380 38.91 -0.28 10.07
C LEU A 380 39.98 -1.07 10.83
N ALA A 381 39.61 -2.19 11.46
CA ALA A 381 40.55 -3.01 12.25
C ALA A 381 41.76 -3.47 11.46
N ASP A 382 42.95 -3.45 12.05
CA ASP A 382 44.22 -3.79 11.38
C ASP A 382 44.23 -5.21 10.78
N ASP A 383 43.51 -6.13 11.42
CA ASP A 383 43.35 -7.53 11.03
C ASP A 383 42.06 -7.79 10.21
N LEU A 384 41.36 -6.74 9.77
CA LEU A 384 40.21 -6.87 8.89
C LEU A 384 40.67 -7.25 7.48
N GLU A 385 40.34 -8.47 7.09
CA GLU A 385 40.31 -8.95 5.71
C GLU A 385 38.86 -8.95 5.24
N ILE A 386 38.57 -8.27 4.14
CA ILE A 386 37.25 -8.26 3.51
C ILE A 386 37.38 -8.77 2.08
N THR A 387 36.48 -9.65 1.68
CA THR A 387 36.44 -10.25 0.35
C THR A 387 35.12 -9.92 -0.34
N PRO A 388 35.03 -10.05 -1.68
CA PRO A 388 33.77 -9.85 -2.39
C PRO A 388 32.60 -10.69 -1.85
N GLU A 389 32.84 -11.86 -1.27
CA GLU A 389 31.81 -12.72 -0.67
C GLU A 389 31.17 -12.10 0.60
N ASP A 390 31.85 -11.14 1.22
CA ASP A 390 31.36 -10.39 2.39
C ASP A 390 30.47 -9.20 2.01
N VAL A 391 30.33 -8.92 0.71
CA VAL A 391 29.53 -7.81 0.18
C VAL A 391 28.36 -8.35 -0.62
N LYS A 392 27.15 -7.99 -0.20
CA LYS A 392 25.93 -8.27 -0.96
C LYS A 392 25.49 -7.01 -1.67
N ALA A 393 25.55 -7.01 -3.00
CA ALA A 393 25.12 -5.88 -3.79
C ALA A 393 24.07 -6.30 -4.82
N ARG A 394 23.01 -5.49 -4.93
CA ARG A 394 21.95 -5.66 -5.93
C ARG A 394 21.56 -4.32 -6.51
N THR A 395 21.09 -4.34 -7.74
CA THR A 395 20.63 -3.16 -8.45
C THR A 395 19.23 -3.37 -9.01
N TYR A 396 18.44 -2.31 -9.11
CA TYR A 396 17.03 -2.38 -9.51
C TYR A 396 16.52 -1.02 -10.00
N ARG A 397 15.31 -1.04 -10.55
CA ARG A 397 14.56 0.11 -11.08
C ARG A 397 13.14 0.10 -10.52
N TYR A 398 12.32 1.07 -10.92
CA TYR A 398 10.90 1.15 -10.58
C TYR A 398 10.04 1.35 -11.82
N ASN A 399 8.73 1.10 -11.71
CA ASN A 399 7.75 1.50 -12.71
C ASN A 399 7.11 2.84 -12.33
N TRP A 400 6.92 3.71 -13.32
CA TRP A 400 6.13 4.93 -13.20
C TRP A 400 4.74 4.68 -13.78
N TRP A 401 3.77 4.46 -12.91
CA TRP A 401 2.39 4.12 -13.24
C TRP A 401 1.42 4.68 -12.20
N TRP A 402 0.13 4.55 -12.45
CA TRP A 402 -0.92 5.04 -11.56
C TRP A 402 -1.26 4.10 -10.40
N GLU A 403 -0.84 2.82 -10.39
CA GLU A 403 -1.05 1.94 -9.24
C GLU A 403 -0.31 2.46 -7.99
N TYR A 404 -0.83 2.11 -6.81
CA TYR A 404 -0.24 2.54 -5.55
C TYR A 404 1.17 1.98 -5.35
N GLY A 405 2.17 2.84 -5.51
CA GLY A 405 3.57 2.50 -5.39
C GLY A 405 4.07 1.57 -6.49
N SER A 406 5.35 1.22 -6.46
CA SER A 406 5.94 0.23 -7.36
C SER A 406 6.93 -0.64 -6.60
N PRO A 407 6.79 -1.98 -6.64
CA PRO A 407 7.82 -2.85 -6.13
C PRO A 407 9.09 -2.71 -6.98
N GLU A 408 10.24 -3.08 -6.43
CA GLU A 408 11.50 -3.10 -7.16
C GLU A 408 11.40 -3.97 -8.43
N GLN A 409 11.78 -3.40 -9.57
CA GLN A 409 11.75 -4.03 -10.88
C GLN A 409 13.16 -4.29 -11.40
N ASP A 410 13.29 -5.24 -12.32
CA ASP A 410 14.57 -5.57 -12.98
C ASP A 410 15.71 -5.71 -11.96
N LYS A 411 15.45 -6.52 -10.93
CA LYS A 411 16.40 -6.82 -9.85
C LYS A 411 17.53 -7.67 -10.41
N GLN A 412 18.75 -7.21 -10.25
CA GLN A 412 19.95 -7.88 -10.71
C GLN A 412 20.98 -7.92 -9.59
N SER A 413 21.74 -9.02 -9.51
CA SER A 413 22.94 -9.06 -8.68
C SER A 413 23.96 -8.09 -9.25
N LEU A 414 24.61 -7.30 -8.39
CA LEU A 414 25.70 -6.42 -8.79
C LEU A 414 27.02 -7.07 -8.37
N GLU A 415 27.84 -7.47 -9.32
CA GLU A 415 29.10 -8.17 -9.03
C GLU A 415 30.12 -7.21 -8.40
N VAL A 416 30.69 -7.62 -7.27
CA VAL A 416 31.86 -6.97 -6.65
C VAL A 416 33.09 -7.77 -7.04
N VAL A 417 34.05 -7.14 -7.72
CA VAL A 417 35.23 -7.85 -8.25
C VAL A 417 36.50 -7.59 -7.46
N ASP A 418 36.55 -6.50 -6.71
CA ASP A 418 37.74 -6.08 -5.97
C ASP A 418 37.36 -5.15 -4.80
N LEU A 419 38.11 -5.26 -3.71
CA LEU A 419 37.97 -4.47 -2.49
C LEU A 419 39.35 -3.98 -2.05
N THR A 420 39.50 -2.67 -1.91
CA THR A 420 40.78 -2.07 -1.46
C THR A 420 40.55 -1.16 -0.26
N ILE A 421 41.21 -1.48 0.85
CA ILE A 421 41.23 -0.62 2.04
C ILE A 421 42.35 0.42 1.89
N SER A 422 42.05 1.69 2.19
CA SER A 422 43.03 2.77 2.15
C SER A 422 44.15 2.59 3.20
N PRO A 423 45.34 3.21 3.01
CA PRO A 423 46.44 3.09 3.98
C PRO A 423 46.11 3.60 5.39
N ASP A 424 45.26 4.61 5.53
CA ASP A 424 44.77 5.12 6.82
C ASP A 424 43.60 4.28 7.38
N ARG A 425 43.19 3.25 6.66
CA ARG A 425 42.09 2.32 6.96
C ARG A 425 40.74 3.01 7.14
N ARG A 426 40.57 4.25 6.70
CA ARG A 426 39.30 5.00 6.82
C ARG A 426 38.44 4.90 5.58
N ARG A 427 38.91 4.26 4.52
CA ARG A 427 38.16 4.12 3.27
C ARG A 427 38.20 2.70 2.73
N LEU A 428 37.09 2.28 2.13
CA LEU A 428 36.97 1.06 1.35
C LEU A 428 36.55 1.43 -0.07
N ILE A 429 37.39 1.08 -1.04
CA ILE A 429 37.05 1.16 -2.46
C ILE A 429 36.43 -0.18 -2.86
N VAL A 430 35.20 -0.13 -3.38
CA VAL A 430 34.45 -1.28 -3.87
C VAL A 430 34.33 -1.17 -5.38
N ARG A 431 34.88 -2.14 -6.12
CA ARG A 431 34.78 -2.15 -7.59
C ARG A 431 33.63 -3.01 -8.06
N THR A 432 32.76 -2.41 -8.86
CA THR A 432 31.57 -3.02 -9.48
C THR A 432 31.53 -2.59 -10.95
N PRO A 433 32.26 -3.26 -11.86
CA PRO A 433 32.44 -2.81 -13.25
C PRO A 433 31.14 -2.80 -14.07
N ASP A 434 30.13 -3.55 -13.65
CA ASP A 434 28.82 -3.61 -14.29
C ASP A 434 27.83 -2.55 -13.79
N LEU A 435 28.29 -1.63 -12.94
CA LEU A 435 27.47 -0.53 -12.45
C LEU A 435 27.15 0.46 -13.57
N GLU A 436 25.86 0.72 -13.76
CA GLU A 436 25.35 1.67 -14.74
C GLU A 436 24.43 2.71 -14.11
N ALA A 437 24.31 3.85 -14.81
CA ALA A 437 23.32 4.87 -14.50
C ALA A 437 21.88 4.39 -14.72
N GLY A 438 20.92 5.06 -14.07
CA GLY A 438 19.50 4.76 -14.20
C GLY A 438 19.05 3.61 -13.30
N ARG A 439 19.77 3.35 -12.21
CA ARG A 439 19.41 2.31 -11.23
C ARG A 439 19.60 2.76 -9.79
N CYS A 440 18.88 2.11 -8.88
CA CYS A 440 19.19 2.13 -7.46
C CYS A 440 20.08 0.95 -7.12
N VAL A 441 21.03 1.14 -6.21
CA VAL A 441 21.90 0.11 -5.66
C VAL A 441 21.56 -0.08 -4.18
N ARG A 442 21.51 -1.34 -3.74
CA ARG A 442 21.51 -1.74 -2.32
C ARG A 442 22.76 -2.56 -2.08
N MET A 443 23.59 -2.13 -1.13
CA MET A 443 24.88 -2.75 -0.84
C MET A 443 25.06 -2.93 0.66
N GLY A 444 25.20 -4.18 1.08
CA GLY A 444 25.39 -4.58 2.47
C GLY A 444 26.74 -5.24 2.70
N PHE A 445 27.31 -5.01 3.88
CA PHE A 445 28.64 -5.48 4.29
C PHE A 445 28.54 -6.40 5.50
N LYS A 446 29.34 -7.46 5.49
CA LYS A 446 29.50 -8.37 6.62
C LYS A 446 30.88 -8.19 7.25
N GLY A 447 30.94 -8.21 8.58
CA GLY A 447 32.19 -8.30 9.32
C GLY A 447 33.05 -7.02 9.39
N ILE A 448 32.56 -5.89 8.84
CA ILE A 448 33.20 -4.58 9.02
C ILE A 448 33.21 -4.22 10.51
N ARG A 449 34.40 -3.88 11.02
CA ARG A 449 34.61 -3.40 12.38
C ARG A 449 35.71 -2.34 12.43
N SER A 450 35.64 -1.47 13.44
CA SER A 450 36.68 -0.50 13.75
C SER A 450 37.88 -1.14 14.46
N SER A 451 39.01 -0.41 14.56
CA SER A 451 40.25 -0.86 15.21
C SER A 451 40.15 -1.16 16.70
N ASP A 452 39.16 -0.59 17.36
CA ASP A 452 38.75 -0.86 18.74
C ASP A 452 37.65 -1.92 18.85
N GLY A 453 37.23 -2.53 17.73
CA GLY A 453 36.39 -3.72 17.69
C GLY A 453 34.89 -3.48 17.61
N HIS A 454 34.44 -2.24 17.41
CA HIS A 454 33.02 -1.91 17.23
C HIS A 454 32.55 -2.31 15.83
N GLU A 455 31.43 -3.02 15.76
CA GLU A 455 30.79 -3.40 14.49
C GLU A 455 30.17 -2.18 13.79
N LEU A 456 30.02 -2.28 12.47
CA LEU A 456 29.34 -1.27 11.66
C LEU A 456 27.86 -1.16 12.06
N LEU A 457 27.44 0.03 12.51
CA LEU A 457 26.11 0.23 13.09
C LEU A 457 24.98 0.04 12.07
N HIS A 458 25.15 0.57 10.85
CA HIS A 458 24.21 0.41 9.75
C HIS A 458 24.92 -0.26 8.58
N PRO A 459 24.92 -1.60 8.50
CA PRO A 459 25.77 -2.33 7.57
C PRO A 459 25.31 -2.32 6.11
N GLU A 460 24.27 -1.56 5.76
CA GLU A 460 23.72 -1.49 4.41
C GLU A 460 23.39 -0.04 4.06
N PHE A 461 23.75 0.38 2.84
CA PHE A 461 23.32 1.63 2.24
C PHE A 461 22.46 1.39 1.00
N SER A 462 21.63 2.37 0.65
CA SER A 462 21.03 2.45 -0.68
C SER A 462 21.51 3.69 -1.39
N TYR A 463 21.91 3.57 -2.65
CA TYR A 463 22.41 4.65 -3.48
C TYR A 463 21.57 4.80 -4.75
N THR A 464 21.24 6.03 -5.13
CA THR A 464 20.55 6.35 -6.38
C THR A 464 21.56 6.78 -7.44
N VAL A 465 21.74 6.02 -8.53
CA VAL A 465 22.73 6.33 -9.57
C VAL A 465 22.02 6.98 -10.77
N ASN A 466 21.94 8.32 -10.78
CA ASN A 466 21.36 9.04 -11.91
C ASN A 466 22.34 9.13 -13.08
N GLN A 467 23.62 9.40 -12.81
CA GLN A 467 24.68 9.43 -13.80
C GLN A 467 25.97 8.78 -13.28
N MET A 468 26.75 8.23 -14.20
CA MET A 468 28.13 7.83 -13.92
C MET A 468 29.09 9.00 -14.09
N PRO A 469 30.20 9.06 -13.33
CA PRO A 469 31.23 10.07 -13.53
C PRO A 469 31.77 10.06 -14.97
N GLY A 470 31.79 11.22 -15.63
CA GLY A 470 32.24 11.34 -17.02
C GLY A 470 31.22 10.91 -18.09
N GLN A 471 30.02 10.49 -17.69
CA GLN A 471 28.90 10.28 -18.62
C GLN A 471 28.54 11.57 -19.34
N THR A 472 28.26 11.47 -20.64
CA THR A 472 27.83 12.60 -21.49
C THR A 472 26.44 12.40 -22.12
N SER A 473 25.87 11.21 -22.01
CA SER A 473 24.51 10.91 -22.44
C SER A 473 23.49 11.49 -21.46
N GLU A 474 22.24 11.65 -21.93
CA GLU A 474 21.13 12.08 -21.10
C GLU A 474 20.96 11.21 -19.85
N THR A 475 20.46 11.81 -18.77
CA THR A 475 20.18 11.12 -17.51
C THR A 475 19.06 10.10 -17.72
N PRO A 476 19.34 8.78 -17.61
CA PRO A 476 18.27 7.78 -17.64
C PRO A 476 17.36 7.91 -16.42
N MET A 477 16.08 7.56 -16.59
CA MET A 477 15.12 7.54 -15.49
C MET A 477 15.15 6.20 -14.77
N ILE A 478 15.25 6.23 -13.43
CA ILE A 478 15.15 5.03 -12.59
C ILE A 478 13.71 4.51 -12.53
N ALA A 479 12.74 5.42 -12.39
CA ALA A 479 11.33 5.08 -12.49
C ALA A 479 10.94 5.09 -13.97
N MET A 480 10.87 3.91 -14.59
CA MET A 480 10.67 3.71 -16.02
C MET A 480 9.22 4.02 -16.42
N ARG A 481 9.05 4.74 -17.53
CA ARG A 481 7.74 4.86 -18.17
C ARG A 481 7.38 3.50 -18.77
N VAL A 482 6.33 2.89 -18.25
CA VAL A 482 5.83 1.58 -18.69
C VAL A 482 4.39 1.71 -19.16
N ALA A 483 3.86 0.66 -19.79
CA ALA A 483 2.42 0.56 -19.97
C ALA A 483 1.76 0.49 -18.58
N PRO A 484 0.60 1.16 -18.38
CA PRO A 484 -0.14 1.04 -17.14
C PRO A 484 -0.44 -0.42 -16.81
N PRO A 485 -0.38 -0.82 -15.53
CA PRO A 485 -0.92 -2.10 -15.12
C PRO A 485 -2.43 -2.11 -15.35
N LEU A 486 -2.99 -3.29 -15.59
CA LEU A 486 -4.44 -3.48 -15.61
C LEU A 486 -4.98 -3.15 -14.21
N GLU A 487 -6.03 -2.34 -14.14
CA GLU A 487 -6.61 -1.92 -12.87
C GLU A 487 -7.00 -3.14 -12.01
N ARG A 488 -6.60 -3.12 -10.74
CA ARG A 488 -6.95 -4.17 -9.78
C ARG A 488 -8.46 -4.19 -9.60
N GLY A 489 -9.13 -5.13 -10.27
CA GLY A 489 -10.59 -5.16 -10.33
C GLY A 489 -11.20 -4.75 -11.67
N SER A 490 -10.43 -4.26 -12.64
CA SER A 490 -10.91 -3.96 -14.01
C SER A 490 -10.85 -5.13 -14.95
N GLU A 491 -10.35 -6.28 -14.52
CA GLU A 491 -10.64 -7.50 -15.24
C GLU A 491 -12.15 -7.66 -15.26
N ILE A 492 -12.75 -7.55 -16.45
CA ILE A 492 -14.13 -7.95 -16.69
C ILE A 492 -14.14 -9.47 -16.51
N LEU A 493 -14.51 -9.90 -15.31
CA LEU A 493 -14.57 -11.30 -14.89
C LEU A 493 -16.02 -11.77 -14.93
N ASP A 494 -16.68 -11.54 -16.07
CA ASP A 494 -18.03 -12.01 -16.32
C ASP A 494 -18.13 -13.51 -15.99
N GLY A 495 -19.08 -13.88 -15.13
CA GLY A 495 -19.31 -15.26 -14.73
C GLY A 495 -18.36 -15.85 -13.68
N TRP A 496 -17.33 -15.14 -13.24
CA TRP A 496 -16.46 -15.59 -12.15
C TRP A 496 -16.99 -15.21 -10.77
N VAL A 497 -16.60 -16.00 -9.76
CA VAL A 497 -16.73 -15.69 -8.33
C VAL A 497 -15.33 -15.65 -7.73
N ARG A 498 -14.96 -14.55 -7.10
CA ARG A 498 -13.73 -14.45 -6.28
C ARG A 498 -14.03 -15.05 -4.92
N LEU A 499 -13.17 -15.92 -4.41
CA LEU A 499 -13.33 -16.53 -3.10
C LEU A 499 -12.44 -15.89 -2.03
N THR A 500 -11.45 -15.08 -2.43
CA THR A 500 -10.41 -14.55 -1.53
C THR A 500 -10.07 -13.07 -1.73
N TRP A 501 -11.04 -12.22 -2.11
CA TRP A 501 -10.83 -10.77 -2.28
C TRP A 501 -11.63 -9.96 -1.25
N GLY A 502 -11.08 -8.88 -0.72
CA GLY A 502 -11.68 -8.20 0.44
C GLY A 502 -11.27 -8.92 1.73
N ASP A 503 -12.21 -9.61 2.38
CA ASP A 503 -11.91 -10.58 3.44
C ASP A 503 -11.71 -11.98 2.83
N PRO A 504 -10.47 -12.51 2.77
CA PRO A 504 -10.19 -13.74 2.06
C PRO A 504 -10.50 -15.00 2.86
N LEU A 505 -10.87 -14.90 4.14
CA LEU A 505 -11.20 -16.04 4.99
C LEU A 505 -12.71 -16.12 5.29
N ASP A 506 -13.50 -15.17 4.81
CA ASP A 506 -14.94 -15.13 5.08
C ASP A 506 -15.72 -16.25 4.35
N ARG A 507 -15.45 -16.52 3.08
CA ARG A 507 -16.14 -17.56 2.29
C ARG A 507 -15.39 -18.89 2.14
N VAL A 508 -14.21 -19.02 2.73
CA VAL A 508 -13.41 -20.25 2.72
C VAL A 508 -13.16 -20.71 4.15
N LYS A 509 -13.13 -22.01 4.38
CA LYS A 509 -12.90 -22.57 5.73
C LYS A 509 -11.57 -23.29 5.75
N GLY A 510 -10.61 -22.83 6.54
CA GLY A 510 -9.32 -23.49 6.64
C GLY A 510 -8.63 -23.19 7.97
N ASP A 511 -8.61 -24.16 8.87
CA ASP A 511 -7.83 -24.07 10.10
C ASP A 511 -6.33 -24.06 9.75
N GLY A 512 -5.59 -23.08 10.27
CA GLY A 512 -4.15 -22.95 10.03
C GLY A 512 -3.76 -22.11 8.82
N TRP A 513 -4.72 -21.56 8.08
CA TRP A 513 -4.46 -20.59 7.02
C TRP A 513 -4.42 -19.17 7.57
N ALA A 514 -3.38 -18.42 7.20
CA ALA A 514 -3.19 -17.03 7.63
C ALA A 514 -2.85 -16.13 6.44
N LEU A 515 -3.35 -14.90 6.49
CA LEU A 515 -2.90 -13.84 5.62
C LEU A 515 -1.51 -13.36 6.02
N GLY A 516 -0.62 -13.24 5.03
CA GLY A 516 0.68 -12.64 5.23
C GLY A 516 1.24 -12.00 3.97
N ALA A 517 2.45 -11.49 4.10
CA ALA A 517 3.34 -11.30 2.97
C ALA A 517 4.48 -12.32 3.13
N ALA A 518 4.89 -12.92 2.02
CA ALA A 518 6.04 -13.81 1.96
C ALA A 518 7.08 -13.21 1.05
N GLU A 519 8.31 -13.17 1.57
CA GLU A 519 9.51 -13.04 0.77
C GLU A 519 10.31 -14.33 0.88
N LEU A 520 11.33 -14.49 0.04
CA LEU A 520 12.26 -15.62 0.18
C LEU A 520 13.54 -15.15 0.88
N ASP A 521 14.03 -15.97 1.82
CA ASP A 521 15.37 -15.83 2.35
C ASP A 521 16.43 -16.24 1.31
N VAL A 522 17.69 -16.12 1.69
CA VAL A 522 18.84 -16.47 0.82
C VAL A 522 18.92 -17.94 0.43
N ASN A 523 18.18 -18.82 1.12
CA ASN A 523 18.08 -20.25 0.84
C ASN A 523 16.77 -20.60 0.12
N GLY A 524 16.02 -19.59 -0.33
CA GLY A 524 14.74 -19.76 -1.00
C GLY A 524 13.60 -20.19 -0.08
N GLN A 525 13.74 -20.06 1.25
CA GLN A 525 12.69 -20.38 2.23
C GLN A 525 11.80 -19.17 2.52
N PHE A 526 10.56 -19.38 2.95
CA PHE A 526 9.67 -18.28 3.29
C PHE A 526 10.16 -17.45 4.49
N LEU A 527 10.20 -16.14 4.31
CA LEU A 527 10.18 -15.13 5.35
C LEU A 527 8.75 -14.59 5.43
N THR A 528 8.00 -15.06 6.43
CA THR A 528 6.61 -14.67 6.62
C THR A 528 6.51 -13.45 7.52
N GLN A 529 5.68 -12.49 7.13
CA GLN A 529 5.31 -11.34 7.95
C GLN A 529 3.79 -11.10 7.88
N PRO A 530 3.18 -10.50 8.91
CA PRO A 530 1.79 -10.07 8.83
C PRO A 530 1.58 -9.16 7.60
N GLY A 531 0.55 -9.43 6.82
CA GLY A 531 0.29 -8.75 5.55
C GLY A 531 -0.93 -9.33 4.86
N ASN A 532 -1.29 -8.81 3.69
CA ASN A 532 -2.47 -9.24 2.92
C ASN A 532 -2.11 -9.69 1.49
N GLY A 533 -0.84 -10.03 1.25
CA GLY A 533 -0.33 -10.37 -0.07
C GLY A 533 -0.69 -11.79 -0.52
N LEU A 534 -0.80 -12.72 0.43
CA LEU A 534 -1.16 -14.10 0.16
C LEU A 534 -1.67 -14.85 1.39
N LEU A 535 -2.40 -15.93 1.13
CA LEU A 535 -2.77 -16.94 2.12
C LEU A 535 -1.67 -18.00 2.20
N MET A 536 -1.22 -18.25 3.42
CA MET A 536 -0.19 -19.23 3.73
C MET A 536 -0.72 -20.26 4.70
N ASN A 537 -0.24 -21.49 4.54
CA ASN A 537 -0.39 -22.55 5.53
C ASN A 537 0.94 -22.66 6.31
N ASP A 538 0.93 -22.31 7.59
CA ASP A 538 2.13 -22.31 8.45
C ASP A 538 2.03 -23.44 9.50
N PRO A 539 2.95 -24.43 9.50
CA PRO A 539 2.95 -25.54 10.44
C PRO A 539 2.94 -25.10 11.92
N PRO A 540 2.35 -25.89 12.84
CA PRO A 540 2.06 -27.32 12.71
C PRO A 540 0.62 -27.67 12.32
N VAL A 541 -0.26 -26.71 12.02
CA VAL A 541 -1.68 -26.97 11.71
C VAL A 541 -1.88 -26.94 10.20
N SER A 542 -1.79 -28.12 9.56
CA SER A 542 -1.97 -28.28 8.12
C SER A 542 -3.42 -28.66 7.77
N GLY A 543 -4.38 -27.79 8.09
CA GLY A 543 -5.77 -27.99 7.70
C GLY A 543 -5.97 -27.70 6.21
N ASP A 544 -6.81 -28.50 5.55
CA ASP A 544 -7.28 -28.17 4.20
C ASP A 544 -8.17 -26.92 4.24
N MET A 545 -8.08 -26.10 3.19
CA MET A 545 -9.01 -24.99 2.99
C MET A 545 -10.14 -25.42 2.05
N ASP A 546 -11.33 -25.61 2.60
CA ASP A 546 -12.55 -25.95 1.86
C ASP A 546 -13.04 -24.75 1.03
N LEU A 547 -13.33 -25.03 -0.25
CA LEU A 547 -13.93 -24.08 -1.19
C LEU A 547 -15.43 -24.40 -1.37
N PRO A 548 -16.30 -23.38 -1.48
CA PRO A 548 -17.76 -23.55 -1.66
C PRO A 548 -18.16 -24.01 -3.07
N THR A 549 -17.25 -24.65 -3.81
CA THR A 549 -17.39 -25.02 -5.22
C THR A 549 -17.49 -26.54 -5.42
N GLY A 550 -17.56 -27.31 -4.33
CA GLY A 550 -17.77 -28.76 -4.36
C GLY A 550 -19.00 -29.15 -5.17
N GLY A 551 -18.85 -30.15 -6.04
CA GLY A 551 -19.96 -30.66 -6.86
C GLY A 551 -20.37 -29.77 -8.05
N ILE A 552 -19.57 -28.74 -8.39
CA ILE A 552 -19.83 -27.83 -9.51
C ILE A 552 -18.77 -28.05 -10.60
N ASP A 553 -19.21 -28.26 -11.83
CA ASP A 553 -18.29 -28.28 -12.98
C ASP A 553 -17.78 -26.85 -13.23
N GLY A 554 -16.50 -26.69 -13.47
CA GLY A 554 -15.96 -25.36 -13.69
C GLY A 554 -14.45 -25.27 -13.68
N ARG A 555 -13.99 -24.02 -13.76
CA ARG A 555 -12.57 -23.66 -13.69
C ARG A 555 -12.27 -23.09 -12.31
N LEU A 556 -11.41 -23.76 -11.54
CA LEU A 556 -10.73 -23.17 -10.40
C LEU A 556 -9.48 -22.47 -10.91
N GLN A 557 -9.21 -21.25 -10.45
CA GLN A 557 -7.97 -20.54 -10.73
C GLN A 557 -7.47 -19.81 -9.48
N PHE A 558 -6.17 -19.82 -9.27
CA PHE A 558 -5.51 -19.05 -8.21
C PHE A 558 -4.06 -18.76 -8.59
N SER A 559 -3.51 -17.70 -8.00
CA SER A 559 -2.09 -17.39 -8.09
C SER A 559 -1.33 -18.19 -7.02
N THR A 560 -0.17 -18.73 -7.37
CA THR A 560 0.72 -19.46 -6.49
C THR A 560 2.08 -18.77 -6.40
N PHE A 561 2.67 -18.80 -5.21
CA PHE A 561 4.00 -18.30 -4.88
C PHE A 561 4.68 -19.38 -4.04
N LEU A 562 5.75 -20.00 -4.56
CA LEU A 562 6.39 -21.14 -3.90
C LEU A 562 7.81 -20.79 -3.41
N PRO A 563 8.23 -21.29 -2.24
CA PRO A 563 9.64 -21.34 -1.87
C PRO A 563 10.35 -22.45 -2.62
N SER A 564 11.68 -22.47 -2.54
CA SER A 564 12.51 -23.56 -3.08
C SER A 564 12.15 -24.89 -2.41
N GLY A 565 11.77 -25.89 -3.22
CA GLY A 565 11.29 -27.20 -2.76
C GLY A 565 9.83 -27.23 -2.27
N GLY A 566 9.16 -26.08 -2.29
CA GLY A 566 7.78 -25.92 -1.82
C GLY A 566 6.74 -26.46 -2.80
N GLY A 567 5.47 -26.37 -2.40
CA GLY A 567 4.37 -26.89 -3.20
C GLY A 567 3.00 -26.38 -2.81
N VAL A 568 2.05 -26.56 -3.72
CA VAL A 568 0.63 -26.31 -3.49
C VAL A 568 -0.19 -27.47 -4.03
N GLY A 569 -1.24 -27.85 -3.32
CA GLY A 569 -2.11 -28.96 -3.69
C GLY A 569 -3.56 -28.54 -3.80
N VAL A 570 -4.30 -29.20 -4.70
CA VAL A 570 -5.75 -29.10 -4.81
C VAL A 570 -6.36 -30.48 -4.62
N GLY A 571 -7.20 -30.61 -3.59
CA GLY A 571 -8.04 -31.78 -3.35
C GLY A 571 -9.33 -31.66 -4.15
N LEU A 572 -9.70 -32.74 -4.84
CA LEU A 572 -10.86 -32.80 -5.71
C LEU A 572 -12.03 -33.55 -5.04
N PRO A 573 -13.28 -33.26 -5.43
CA PRO A 573 -14.46 -33.97 -4.91
C PRO A 573 -14.51 -35.50 -5.13
N SER A 574 -13.61 -36.07 -5.92
CA SER A 574 -13.48 -37.53 -6.06
C SER A 574 -12.56 -38.17 -5.01
N GLY A 575 -11.90 -37.37 -4.17
CA GLY A 575 -10.81 -37.79 -3.30
C GLY A 575 -9.42 -37.74 -3.97
N ALA A 576 -9.36 -37.55 -5.29
CA ALA A 576 -8.09 -37.35 -6.01
C ALA A 576 -7.46 -36.00 -5.63
N ARG A 577 -6.14 -35.88 -5.81
CA ARG A 577 -5.41 -34.63 -5.57
C ARG A 577 -4.46 -34.27 -6.71
N MET A 578 -4.38 -32.98 -7.04
CA MET A 578 -3.37 -32.41 -7.91
C MET A 578 -2.33 -31.69 -7.06
N VAL A 579 -1.04 -31.91 -7.32
CA VAL A 579 0.07 -31.31 -6.58
C VAL A 579 1.05 -30.67 -7.56
N LEU A 580 1.27 -29.37 -7.40
CA LEU A 580 2.38 -28.63 -8.03
C LEU A 580 3.53 -28.54 -7.02
N ARG A 581 4.74 -28.93 -7.43
CA ARG A 581 5.92 -28.90 -6.56
C ARG A 581 7.13 -28.34 -7.31
N ASP A 582 7.80 -27.39 -6.68
CA ASP A 582 9.12 -26.89 -7.08
C ASP A 582 10.22 -27.88 -6.64
N HIS A 583 11.25 -28.05 -7.47
CA HIS A 583 12.36 -28.98 -7.18
C HIS A 583 13.60 -28.32 -6.58
N GLY A 584 13.60 -27.00 -6.39
CA GLY A 584 14.75 -26.24 -5.87
C GLY A 584 15.99 -26.35 -6.74
N SER A 585 15.82 -26.51 -8.06
CA SER A 585 16.91 -26.73 -9.01
C SER A 585 17.33 -25.44 -9.72
N ASP A 586 18.56 -25.43 -10.24
CA ASP A 586 19.06 -24.42 -11.18
C ASP A 586 19.52 -25.13 -12.47
N PRO A 587 18.88 -24.90 -13.64
CA PRO A 587 17.76 -23.99 -13.87
C PRO A 587 16.48 -24.41 -13.11
N PRO A 588 15.56 -23.46 -12.84
CA PRO A 588 14.31 -23.75 -12.14
C PRO A 588 13.50 -24.84 -12.83
N SER A 589 12.95 -25.76 -12.04
CA SER A 589 12.05 -26.80 -12.54
C SER A 589 10.97 -27.14 -11.51
N ALA A 590 9.81 -27.53 -12.02
CA ALA A 590 8.68 -27.98 -11.22
C ALA A 590 7.99 -29.16 -11.88
N THR A 591 7.15 -29.86 -11.11
CA THR A 591 6.31 -30.95 -11.61
C THR A 591 4.88 -30.78 -11.11
N ILE A 592 3.93 -31.10 -11.98
CA ILE A 592 2.53 -31.33 -11.61
C ILE A 592 2.27 -32.84 -11.57
N ARG A 593 1.73 -33.32 -10.45
CA ARG A 593 1.26 -34.70 -10.28
C ARG A 593 -0.24 -34.72 -10.03
N VAL A 594 -0.91 -35.73 -10.54
CA VAL A 594 -2.26 -36.08 -10.13
C VAL A 594 -2.21 -37.46 -9.49
N LEU A 595 -2.77 -37.56 -8.29
CA LEU A 595 -2.86 -38.77 -7.49
C LEU A 595 -4.33 -39.12 -7.27
N ASP A 596 -4.65 -40.41 -7.24
CA ASP A 596 -5.98 -40.86 -6.82
C ASP A 596 -6.16 -40.82 -5.29
N SER A 597 -7.31 -41.30 -4.81
CA SER A 597 -7.65 -41.32 -3.38
C SER A 597 -6.74 -42.22 -2.53
N ASP A 598 -6.00 -43.14 -3.16
CA ASP A 598 -5.08 -44.06 -2.50
C ASP A 598 -3.61 -43.61 -2.65
N ASP A 599 -3.40 -42.35 -3.06
CA ASP A 599 -2.09 -41.76 -3.35
C ASP A 599 -1.31 -42.43 -4.50
N THR A 600 -2.00 -43.14 -5.38
CA THR A 600 -1.37 -43.68 -6.60
C THR A 600 -1.26 -42.57 -7.63
N VAL A 601 -0.04 -42.37 -8.15
CA VAL A 601 0.21 -41.39 -9.22
C VAL A 601 -0.47 -41.87 -10.50
N ILE A 602 -1.51 -41.15 -10.94
CA ILE A 602 -2.23 -41.42 -12.19
C ILE A 602 -1.69 -40.57 -13.35
N GLY A 603 -0.94 -39.51 -13.04
CA GLY A 603 -0.19 -38.76 -14.04
C GLY A 603 0.84 -37.82 -13.43
N GLU A 604 1.91 -37.57 -14.18
CA GLU A 604 3.03 -36.71 -13.78
C GLU A 604 3.57 -35.97 -15.02
N TRP A 605 3.66 -34.65 -14.93
CA TRP A 605 4.08 -33.78 -16.02
C TRP A 605 5.13 -32.78 -15.54
N PRO A 606 6.31 -32.72 -16.18
CA PRO A 606 7.28 -31.65 -15.92
C PRO A 606 6.74 -30.31 -16.44
N VAL A 607 7.08 -29.23 -15.74
CA VAL A 607 6.72 -27.86 -16.14
C VAL A 607 7.94 -27.20 -16.76
N GLU A 608 7.96 -27.08 -18.09
CA GLU A 608 9.12 -26.60 -18.84
C GLU A 608 9.35 -25.08 -18.75
N PHE A 609 8.35 -24.31 -18.31
CA PHE A 609 8.38 -22.85 -18.22
C PHE A 609 8.11 -22.34 -16.79
N TRP A 610 8.60 -23.09 -15.81
CA TRP A 610 8.55 -22.71 -14.41
C TRP A 610 9.43 -21.49 -14.16
N PHE A 611 8.86 -20.41 -13.60
CA PHE A 611 9.61 -19.16 -13.36
C PHE A 611 10.58 -19.26 -12.18
N GLY A 612 10.41 -20.26 -11.32
CA GLY A 612 11.24 -20.48 -10.16
C GLY A 612 10.63 -19.99 -8.85
N PRO A 613 11.27 -20.37 -7.73
CA PRO A 613 10.80 -19.99 -6.41
C PRO A 613 10.80 -18.46 -6.24
N GLY A 614 9.78 -17.94 -5.57
CA GLY A 614 9.64 -16.52 -5.29
C GLY A 614 9.08 -15.70 -6.46
N GLN A 615 8.63 -16.36 -7.52
CA GLN A 615 7.87 -15.76 -8.60
C GLN A 615 6.40 -16.16 -8.50
N TRP A 616 5.50 -15.23 -8.84
CA TRP A 616 4.08 -15.50 -8.92
C TRP A 616 3.75 -16.19 -10.24
N GLN A 617 2.94 -17.25 -10.18
CA GLN A 617 2.31 -17.83 -11.38
C GLN A 617 0.84 -18.18 -11.14
N VAL A 618 0.01 -18.16 -12.18
CA VAL A 618 -1.41 -18.49 -12.16
C VAL A 618 -1.61 -19.95 -12.54
N LEU A 619 -2.23 -20.71 -11.64
CA LEU A 619 -2.60 -22.11 -11.83
C LEU A 619 -4.11 -22.24 -12.01
N SER A 620 -4.53 -22.98 -13.03
CA SER A 620 -5.95 -23.24 -13.32
C SER A 620 -6.22 -24.73 -13.50
N ILE A 621 -7.41 -25.16 -13.08
CA ILE A 621 -7.88 -26.53 -13.19
C ILE A 621 -9.32 -26.49 -13.72
N ASP A 622 -9.55 -27.12 -14.86
CA ASP A 622 -10.89 -27.39 -15.37
C ASP A 622 -11.36 -28.76 -14.86
N TYR A 623 -12.39 -28.75 -14.03
CA TYR A 623 -12.90 -29.93 -13.35
C TYR A 623 -14.34 -30.23 -13.75
N GLU A 624 -14.62 -31.51 -14.00
CA GLU A 624 -15.95 -32.08 -14.20
C GLU A 624 -16.24 -33.03 -13.02
N THR A 625 -17.31 -32.76 -12.28
CA THR A 625 -17.63 -33.47 -11.05
C THR A 625 -18.23 -34.85 -11.32
N PRO A 626 -17.93 -35.85 -10.48
CA PRO A 626 -18.65 -37.12 -10.46
C PRO A 626 -20.17 -36.93 -10.36
N ARG A 627 -20.94 -37.79 -11.04
CA ARG A 627 -22.41 -37.81 -10.90
C ARG A 627 -22.84 -38.96 -10.01
N PHE A 628 -23.85 -38.71 -9.18
CA PHE A 628 -24.44 -39.69 -8.27
C PHE A 628 -25.94 -39.84 -8.55
N ASN A 629 -26.47 -41.04 -8.38
CA ASN A 629 -27.92 -41.26 -8.43
C ASN A 629 -28.60 -40.92 -7.08
N GLU A 630 -29.93 -40.98 -7.03
CA GLU A 630 -30.74 -40.71 -5.82
C GLU A 630 -30.39 -41.61 -4.60
N GLN A 631 -29.64 -42.69 -4.81
CA GLN A 631 -29.21 -43.62 -3.76
C GLN A 631 -27.77 -43.32 -3.30
N GLY A 632 -27.17 -42.22 -3.75
CA GLY A 632 -25.80 -41.83 -3.43
C GLY A 632 -24.72 -42.66 -4.13
N ARG A 633 -25.10 -43.49 -5.12
CA ARG A 633 -24.14 -44.29 -5.88
C ARG A 633 -23.62 -43.49 -7.07
N GLN A 634 -22.30 -43.43 -7.21
CA GLN A 634 -21.66 -42.80 -8.35
C GLN A 634 -22.03 -43.53 -9.66
N VAL A 635 -22.51 -42.78 -10.63
CA VAL A 635 -22.92 -43.24 -11.96
C VAL A 635 -22.04 -42.71 -13.08
N ASP A 636 -21.21 -41.70 -12.79
CA ASP A 636 -20.25 -41.12 -13.73
C ASP A 636 -18.94 -40.73 -13.02
N GLN A 637 -17.81 -40.90 -13.71
CA GLN A 637 -16.48 -40.59 -13.17
C GLN A 637 -16.22 -39.08 -13.23
N GLY A 638 -15.51 -38.57 -12.23
CA GLY A 638 -15.00 -37.19 -12.29
C GLY A 638 -13.84 -37.10 -13.27
N ARG A 639 -13.57 -35.90 -13.78
CA ARG A 639 -12.51 -35.69 -14.76
C ARG A 639 -11.82 -34.35 -14.56
N ILE A 640 -10.50 -34.32 -14.75
CA ILE A 640 -9.77 -33.07 -14.97
C ILE A 640 -9.70 -32.87 -16.48
N ALA A 641 -10.48 -31.94 -16.99
CA ALA A 641 -10.50 -31.61 -18.41
C ALA A 641 -9.17 -30.97 -18.84
N GLY A 642 -8.58 -30.15 -17.97
CA GLY A 642 -7.28 -29.52 -18.20
C GLY A 642 -6.65 -28.94 -16.94
N ILE A 643 -5.31 -28.93 -16.91
CA ILE A 643 -4.48 -28.23 -15.93
C ILE A 643 -3.63 -27.23 -16.70
N TYR A 644 -3.66 -25.96 -16.29
CA TYR A 644 -3.01 -24.87 -16.99
C TYR A 644 -2.15 -24.06 -16.03
N LEU A 645 -0.96 -23.67 -16.46
CA LEU A 645 -0.10 -22.73 -15.76
C LEU A 645 0.16 -21.55 -16.70
N GLU A 646 -0.08 -20.31 -16.27
CA GLU A 646 -0.02 -19.12 -17.13
C GLU A 646 -0.85 -19.27 -18.42
N ASP A 647 -2.04 -19.88 -18.30
CA ASP A 647 -2.93 -20.26 -19.41
C ASP A 647 -2.32 -21.23 -20.45
N VAL A 648 -1.13 -21.77 -20.20
CA VAL A 648 -0.50 -22.82 -21.01
C VAL A 648 -0.89 -24.19 -20.46
N ALA A 649 -1.43 -25.06 -21.33
CA ALA A 649 -1.86 -26.40 -20.97
C ALA A 649 -0.67 -27.28 -20.58
N ILE A 650 -0.73 -27.87 -19.39
CA ILE A 650 0.25 -28.84 -18.86
C ILE A 650 -0.24 -30.26 -19.07
N ALA A 651 -1.51 -30.50 -18.77
CA ALA A 651 -2.15 -31.79 -18.90
C ALA A 651 -3.62 -31.62 -19.26
N GLU A 652 -4.19 -32.55 -20.02
CA GLU A 652 -5.59 -32.52 -20.44
C GLU A 652 -6.20 -33.92 -20.38
N ALA A 653 -7.52 -33.98 -20.27
CA ALA A 653 -8.30 -35.21 -20.40
C ALA A 653 -7.91 -36.34 -19.43
N ILE A 654 -7.82 -36.05 -18.13
CA ILE A 654 -7.46 -37.02 -17.09
C ILE A 654 -8.73 -37.56 -16.44
N ASP A 655 -9.09 -38.81 -16.73
CA ASP A 655 -10.22 -39.49 -16.08
C ASP A 655 -9.82 -39.93 -14.67
N LEU A 656 -10.66 -39.60 -13.68
CA LEU A 656 -10.39 -39.92 -12.28
C LEU A 656 -11.00 -41.29 -11.93
N PRO A 657 -10.25 -42.19 -11.28
CA PRO A 657 -10.77 -43.50 -10.91
C PRO A 657 -11.95 -43.40 -9.93
N MET A 658 -12.80 -44.43 -9.93
CA MET A 658 -13.87 -44.56 -8.94
C MET A 658 -13.22 -44.79 -7.56
N PRO A 659 -13.58 -44.02 -6.52
CA PRO A 659 -13.03 -44.22 -5.19
C PRO A 659 -13.36 -45.63 -4.67
N GLY A 660 -12.34 -46.31 -4.15
CA GLY A 660 -12.44 -47.65 -3.57
C GLY A 660 -13.02 -47.66 -2.15
N GLY A 661 -14.17 -47.03 -1.91
CA GLY A 661 -14.83 -47.00 -0.59
C GLY A 661 -15.41 -45.63 -0.20
N ASP A 662 -15.92 -45.51 1.03
CA ASP A 662 -16.59 -44.32 1.62
C ASP A 662 -15.68 -43.07 1.81
N GLY A 663 -14.58 -42.96 1.06
CA GLY A 663 -13.51 -41.97 1.25
C GLY A 663 -13.53 -40.75 0.32
N GLY A 664 -14.65 -40.44 -0.33
CA GLY A 664 -14.80 -39.21 -1.11
C GLY A 664 -15.11 -38.02 -0.19
N SER A 665 -14.39 -36.91 -0.37
CA SER A 665 -14.82 -35.59 0.12
C SER A 665 -15.67 -34.95 -0.98
N ASP A 666 -16.82 -34.40 -0.65
CA ASP A 666 -17.74 -33.70 -1.55
C ASP A 666 -17.30 -32.26 -1.85
N THR A 667 -16.16 -31.82 -1.30
CA THR A 667 -15.63 -30.45 -1.43
C THR A 667 -14.34 -30.38 -2.24
N MET A 668 -14.19 -29.28 -2.98
CA MET A 668 -12.91 -28.89 -3.56
C MET A 668 -12.10 -28.17 -2.49
N ARG A 669 -10.81 -28.49 -2.38
CA ARG A 669 -9.95 -28.05 -1.26
C ARG A 669 -8.61 -27.54 -1.76
N ILE A 670 -8.05 -26.53 -1.09
CA ILE A 670 -6.61 -26.30 -1.16
C ILE A 670 -5.95 -27.08 -0.03
N LEU A 671 -5.02 -27.96 -0.38
CA LEU A 671 -4.46 -28.94 0.55
C LEU A 671 -3.43 -28.29 1.47
N GLY A 672 -3.61 -28.49 2.78
CA GLY A 672 -2.72 -27.92 3.78
C GLY A 672 -1.39 -28.67 3.96
N ASP A 673 -1.36 -29.96 3.60
CA ASP A 673 -0.22 -30.86 3.81
C ASP A 673 0.84 -30.81 2.70
N VAL A 674 0.58 -30.09 1.61
CA VAL A 674 1.47 -30.04 0.43
C VAL A 674 2.59 -28.99 0.55
N GLY A 675 2.40 -28.01 1.44
CA GLY A 675 3.26 -26.84 1.63
C GLY A 675 4.70 -27.14 2.10
N PRO A 676 5.51 -26.08 2.33
CA PRO A 676 5.11 -24.68 2.33
C PRO A 676 4.84 -24.13 0.93
N GLY A 677 3.82 -23.29 0.81
CA GLY A 677 3.38 -22.67 -0.43
C GLY A 677 2.37 -21.57 -0.14
N GLY A 678 2.36 -20.55 -0.98
CA GLY A 678 1.55 -19.36 -0.85
C GLY A 678 0.55 -19.25 -1.99
N ILE A 679 -0.68 -18.82 -1.70
CA ILE A 679 -1.72 -18.66 -2.73
C ILE A 679 -2.45 -17.32 -2.59
N SER A 680 -2.96 -16.80 -3.69
CA SER A 680 -3.82 -15.61 -3.70
C SER A 680 -4.80 -15.66 -4.87
N ASN A 681 -5.73 -14.69 -4.93
CA ASN A 681 -6.66 -14.53 -6.06
C ASN A 681 -7.45 -15.79 -6.42
N ILE A 682 -7.85 -16.58 -5.42
CA ILE A 682 -8.67 -17.78 -5.64
C ILE A 682 -10.01 -17.34 -6.22
N ARG A 683 -10.34 -17.86 -7.40
CA ARG A 683 -11.57 -17.59 -8.13
C ARG A 683 -12.08 -18.84 -8.83
N PHE A 684 -13.38 -18.88 -9.04
CA PHE A 684 -14.05 -20.01 -9.69
C PHE A 684 -15.02 -19.52 -10.77
N HIS A 685 -15.03 -20.21 -11.90
CA HIS A 685 -15.99 -20.00 -12.97
C HIS A 685 -16.78 -21.28 -13.23
N ALA A 686 -18.06 -21.29 -12.86
CA ALA A 686 -18.93 -22.43 -13.10
C ALA A 686 -19.16 -22.63 -14.61
N ARG A 687 -19.07 -23.88 -15.08
CA ARG A 687 -19.36 -24.25 -16.45
C ARG A 687 -20.88 -24.35 -16.66
N GLU A 688 -21.39 -23.67 -17.68
CA GLU A 688 -22.75 -23.83 -18.22
C GLU A 688 -23.92 -23.76 -17.21
N ARG A 689 -23.98 -22.73 -16.35
CA ARG A 689 -25.21 -22.44 -15.58
C ARG A 689 -25.93 -21.18 -16.06
N SER A 690 -26.89 -21.38 -16.97
CA SER A 690 -27.84 -20.32 -17.35
C SER A 690 -28.80 -20.02 -16.20
N LEU A 691 -29.25 -18.76 -16.08
CA LEU A 691 -30.32 -18.41 -15.16
C LEU A 691 -31.58 -19.27 -15.41
N PRO A 692 -32.29 -19.71 -14.36
CA PRO A 692 -33.50 -20.49 -14.50
C PRO A 692 -34.54 -19.73 -15.33
N ARG A 693 -35.17 -20.41 -16.29
CA ARG A 693 -36.11 -19.81 -17.26
C ARG A 693 -37.53 -19.67 -16.68
N GLY A 694 -38.33 -18.78 -17.27
CA GLY A 694 -39.73 -18.55 -16.89
C GLY A 694 -39.91 -17.35 -15.97
N GLY A 695 -41.08 -17.25 -15.32
CA GLY A 695 -41.39 -16.19 -14.37
C GLY A 695 -41.78 -14.83 -14.98
N THR A 696 -42.01 -13.86 -14.11
CA THR A 696 -42.39 -12.48 -14.45
C THR A 696 -41.14 -11.60 -14.48
N SER A 697 -40.87 -10.96 -15.63
CA SER A 697 -39.78 -9.99 -15.75
C SER A 697 -40.15 -8.64 -15.14
N LEU A 698 -39.34 -8.18 -14.19
CA LEU A 698 -39.53 -6.89 -13.52
C LEU A 698 -39.03 -5.72 -14.37
N ILE A 699 -38.15 -5.95 -15.35
CA ILE A 699 -37.63 -4.90 -16.22
C ILE A 699 -38.35 -4.81 -17.56
N ALA A 700 -39.39 -5.61 -17.80
CA ALA A 700 -40.25 -5.48 -18.98
C ALA A 700 -41.10 -4.19 -18.94
N ASP A 701 -41.47 -3.66 -20.10
CA ASP A 701 -42.19 -2.39 -20.23
C ASP A 701 -43.45 -2.32 -19.36
N GLN A 702 -44.26 -3.39 -19.34
CA GLN A 702 -45.49 -3.44 -18.55
C GLN A 702 -45.21 -3.36 -17.04
N ALA A 703 -44.26 -4.14 -16.53
CA ALA A 703 -43.90 -4.14 -15.12
C ALA A 703 -43.36 -2.78 -14.66
N MET A 704 -42.76 -2.03 -15.58
CA MET A 704 -42.07 -0.77 -15.32
C MET A 704 -42.99 0.43 -15.46
N ALA A 705 -44.06 0.32 -16.25
CA ALA A 705 -45.18 1.25 -16.21
C ALA A 705 -45.88 1.24 -14.84
N ASP A 706 -45.89 0.09 -14.16
CA ASP A 706 -46.50 -0.11 -12.84
C ASP A 706 -45.50 0.10 -11.67
N ALA A 707 -44.22 0.37 -11.96
CA ALA A 707 -43.20 0.59 -10.94
C ALA A 707 -43.22 2.02 -10.39
N LYS A 708 -43.09 2.15 -9.07
CA LYS A 708 -43.00 3.43 -8.36
C LYS A 708 -41.56 3.77 -8.07
N ARG A 709 -41.16 4.98 -8.47
CA ARG A 709 -39.84 5.56 -8.18
C ARG A 709 -39.96 6.62 -7.09
N MET A 710 -39.07 6.57 -6.10
CA MET A 710 -39.03 7.49 -4.96
C MET A 710 -37.60 8.01 -4.73
N GLY A 711 -37.47 9.21 -4.19
CA GLY A 711 -36.17 9.85 -3.94
C GLY A 711 -35.50 10.43 -5.19
N GLY A 712 -34.18 10.59 -5.14
CA GLY A 712 -33.34 11.15 -6.22
C GLY A 712 -32.88 10.12 -7.26
N LEU A 713 -33.48 8.92 -7.26
CA LEU A 713 -33.10 7.82 -8.13
C LEU A 713 -33.29 8.22 -9.60
N LYS A 714 -32.22 8.13 -10.37
CA LYS A 714 -32.22 8.23 -11.83
C LYS A 714 -32.40 6.83 -12.42
N GLN A 715 -33.13 6.79 -13.52
CA GLN A 715 -33.45 5.55 -14.22
C GLN A 715 -33.29 5.79 -15.72
N VAL A 716 -32.45 5.00 -16.38
CA VAL A 716 -32.21 5.05 -17.81
C VAL A 716 -32.48 3.67 -18.44
N ARG A 717 -33.03 3.68 -19.64
CA ARG A 717 -33.24 2.51 -20.49
C ARG A 717 -32.24 2.58 -21.63
N ALA A 718 -31.33 1.62 -21.71
CA ALA A 718 -30.37 1.48 -22.79
C ALA A 718 -30.30 -0.01 -23.19
N ASP A 719 -30.32 -0.31 -24.48
CA ASP A 719 -30.00 -1.63 -25.05
C ASP A 719 -30.64 -2.87 -24.37
N GLY A 720 -31.87 -2.73 -23.85
CA GLY A 720 -32.60 -3.82 -23.19
C GLY A 720 -32.26 -4.02 -21.71
N SER A 721 -31.37 -3.22 -21.13
CA SER A 721 -31.07 -3.18 -19.69
C SER A 721 -31.78 -2.02 -18.98
N LEU A 722 -31.75 -2.07 -17.65
CA LEU A 722 -32.19 -1.02 -16.74
C LEU A 722 -30.97 -0.49 -15.99
N GLU A 723 -30.68 0.79 -16.14
CA GLU A 723 -29.63 1.48 -15.39
C GLU A 723 -30.26 2.33 -14.28
N LEU A 724 -29.76 2.15 -13.06
CA LEU A 724 -30.16 2.87 -11.86
C LEU A 724 -28.96 3.61 -11.28
N SER A 725 -29.14 4.89 -10.93
CA SER A 725 -28.08 5.68 -10.29
C SER A 725 -28.62 6.74 -9.34
N GLY A 726 -27.81 7.09 -8.33
CA GLY A 726 -28.19 8.02 -7.26
C GLY A 726 -29.10 7.40 -6.20
N ALA A 727 -29.29 8.11 -5.10
CA ALA A 727 -30.01 7.61 -3.93
C ALA A 727 -31.54 7.60 -4.13
N GLY A 728 -32.18 6.48 -3.83
CA GLY A 728 -33.64 6.36 -3.84
C GLY A 728 -34.14 4.92 -3.97
N VAL A 729 -35.40 4.75 -4.34
CA VAL A 729 -36.07 3.44 -4.35
C VAL A 729 -36.84 3.23 -5.66
N LEU A 730 -36.74 2.02 -6.22
CA LEU A 730 -37.60 1.52 -7.28
C LEU A 730 -38.40 0.32 -6.76
N GLN A 731 -39.72 0.44 -6.68
CA GLN A 731 -40.61 -0.59 -6.14
C GLN A 731 -41.61 -1.03 -7.23
N TRP A 732 -41.78 -2.33 -7.42
CA TRP A 732 -42.72 -2.88 -8.41
C TRP A 732 -44.08 -3.21 -7.78
N GLY A 733 -45.17 -3.06 -8.53
CA GLY A 733 -46.53 -3.45 -8.09
C GLY A 733 -46.80 -4.97 -8.07
N LEU A 734 -45.77 -5.81 -8.15
CA LEU A 734 -45.90 -7.27 -8.15
C LEU A 734 -46.10 -7.79 -6.71
N ALA A 735 -47.04 -8.71 -6.52
CA ALA A 735 -47.18 -9.46 -5.28
C ALA A 735 -46.25 -10.69 -5.32
N LEU A 736 -45.39 -10.85 -4.31
CA LEU A 736 -44.46 -11.98 -4.24
C LEU A 736 -45.17 -13.26 -3.76
N PRO A 737 -44.99 -14.41 -4.44
CA PRO A 737 -45.48 -15.72 -3.98
C PRO A 737 -44.90 -16.14 -2.62
N ASP A 738 -45.43 -17.20 -2.04
CA ASP A 738 -44.89 -17.77 -0.78
C ASP A 738 -43.55 -18.47 -1.02
N SER A 739 -43.38 -19.12 -2.17
CA SER A 739 -42.13 -19.74 -2.62
C SER A 739 -41.79 -19.25 -4.02
N PHE A 740 -40.60 -18.68 -4.21
CA PHE A 740 -40.16 -18.18 -5.50
C PHE A 740 -38.64 -18.11 -5.62
N THR A 741 -38.16 -18.08 -6.86
CA THR A 741 -36.76 -17.82 -7.22
C THR A 741 -36.63 -16.47 -7.91
N VAL A 742 -35.69 -15.65 -7.44
CA VAL A 742 -35.18 -14.48 -8.15
C VAL A 742 -34.10 -14.95 -9.12
N ALA A 743 -34.22 -14.57 -10.38
CA ALA A 743 -33.19 -14.77 -11.39
C ALA A 743 -32.80 -13.43 -11.97
N ALA A 744 -31.58 -12.97 -11.72
CA ALA A 744 -31.11 -11.67 -12.15
C ALA A 744 -29.73 -11.73 -12.80
N ARG A 745 -29.53 -10.94 -13.86
CA ARG A 745 -28.23 -10.66 -14.48
C ARG A 745 -27.93 -9.19 -14.30
N MET A 746 -26.90 -8.89 -13.52
CA MET A 746 -26.62 -7.54 -13.02
C MET A 746 -25.12 -7.23 -13.10
N ARG A 747 -24.77 -5.96 -13.09
CA ARG A 747 -23.42 -5.48 -12.78
C ARG A 747 -23.52 -4.15 -12.06
N TYR A 748 -22.49 -3.80 -11.31
CA TYR A 748 -22.43 -2.54 -10.58
C TYR A 748 -21.07 -1.87 -10.77
N LYS A 749 -21.03 -0.55 -10.55
CA LYS A 749 -19.79 0.21 -10.47
C LYS A 749 -19.21 0.16 -9.06
N THR A 750 -17.90 0.29 -8.93
CA THR A 750 -17.22 0.44 -7.62
C THR A 750 -17.91 1.53 -6.78
N GLY A 751 -18.12 1.28 -5.49
CA GLY A 751 -18.82 2.19 -4.57
C GLY A 751 -20.35 2.17 -4.66
N THR A 752 -20.92 1.19 -5.36
CA THR A 752 -22.37 0.97 -5.37
C THR A 752 -22.83 0.34 -4.07
N MET A 753 -23.83 0.97 -3.44
CA MET A 753 -24.52 0.43 -2.26
C MET A 753 -26.00 0.34 -2.57
N ALA A 754 -26.48 -0.88 -2.81
CA ALA A 754 -27.87 -1.15 -3.11
C ALA A 754 -28.38 -2.39 -2.36
N ARG A 755 -29.70 -2.50 -2.25
CA ARG A 755 -30.38 -3.65 -1.65
C ARG A 755 -31.55 -4.07 -2.52
N LEU A 756 -31.61 -5.36 -2.85
CA LEU A 756 -32.81 -5.99 -3.40
C LEU A 756 -33.64 -6.55 -2.24
N ASP A 757 -34.73 -5.87 -1.92
CA ASP A 757 -35.68 -6.26 -0.88
C ASP A 757 -36.74 -7.19 -1.50
N LEU A 758 -36.93 -8.34 -0.85
CA LEU A 758 -37.81 -9.44 -1.26
C LEU A 758 -39.01 -9.57 -0.31
N GLY A 759 -39.34 -8.52 0.44
CA GLY A 759 -40.42 -8.48 1.41
C GLY A 759 -40.11 -9.26 2.68
N ASN A 760 -40.97 -9.11 3.69
CA ASN A 760 -40.89 -9.91 4.92
C ASN A 760 -39.53 -9.84 5.66
N GLY A 761 -38.80 -8.73 5.50
CA GLY A 761 -37.49 -8.51 6.12
C GLY A 761 -36.33 -9.25 5.43
N LEU A 762 -36.57 -9.92 4.31
CA LEU A 762 -35.53 -10.55 3.50
C LEU A 762 -35.00 -9.57 2.45
N ALA A 763 -33.69 -9.35 2.45
CA ALA A 763 -33.03 -8.51 1.46
C ALA A 763 -31.66 -9.09 1.09
N ILE A 764 -31.18 -8.70 -0.10
CA ILE A 764 -29.85 -9.06 -0.61
C ILE A 764 -29.08 -7.77 -0.86
N HIS A 765 -27.88 -7.65 -0.31
CA HIS A 765 -26.97 -6.55 -0.62
C HIS A 765 -26.43 -6.68 -2.05
N LEU A 766 -26.33 -5.56 -2.76
CA LEU A 766 -25.78 -5.46 -4.12
C LEU A 766 -24.74 -4.33 -4.18
N GLY A 767 -23.59 -4.62 -4.77
CA GLY A 767 -22.41 -3.77 -4.76
C GLY A 767 -21.43 -4.12 -3.63
N HIS A 768 -20.48 -3.24 -3.38
CA HIS A 768 -19.56 -3.30 -2.24
C HIS A 768 -19.03 -1.90 -1.96
N ASP A 769 -18.72 -1.64 -0.69
CA ASP A 769 -18.12 -0.40 -0.21
C ASP A 769 -16.64 -0.64 0.14
N ALA A 770 -16.20 -0.20 1.31
CA ALA A 770 -14.88 -0.48 1.87
C ALA A 770 -14.67 -1.98 2.17
N VAL A 771 -13.40 -2.37 2.27
CA VAL A 771 -13.01 -3.71 2.73
C VAL A 771 -13.61 -3.96 4.13
N SER A 772 -14.11 -5.18 4.38
CA SER A 772 -14.79 -5.63 5.61
C SER A 772 -16.25 -5.18 5.81
N GLU A 773 -16.83 -4.46 4.85
CA GLU A 773 -18.27 -4.16 4.83
C GLU A 773 -19.06 -5.24 4.07
N PRO A 774 -20.38 -5.37 4.31
CA PRO A 774 -21.23 -6.30 3.57
C PRO A 774 -21.16 -6.07 2.05
N SER A 775 -20.87 -7.13 1.32
CA SER A 775 -20.70 -7.17 -0.13
C SER A 775 -21.88 -7.85 -0.84
N THR A 776 -21.83 -7.89 -2.16
CA THR A 776 -22.86 -8.52 -3.01
C THR A 776 -23.14 -9.94 -2.57
N GLY A 777 -24.43 -10.24 -2.33
CA GLY A 777 -24.88 -11.53 -1.83
C GLY A 777 -25.10 -11.59 -0.31
N SER A 778 -24.70 -10.57 0.44
CA SER A 778 -24.99 -10.50 1.89
C SER A 778 -26.48 -10.49 2.17
N LEU A 779 -26.89 -11.18 3.23
CA LEU A 779 -28.24 -11.22 3.78
C LEU A 779 -28.26 -10.44 5.10
N PRO A 780 -28.71 -9.16 5.11
CA PRO A 780 -28.60 -8.31 6.29
C PRO A 780 -29.23 -8.92 7.54
N GLY A 781 -28.45 -9.01 8.62
CA GLY A 781 -28.88 -9.61 9.89
C GLY A 781 -29.06 -11.13 9.88
N LEU A 782 -28.62 -11.83 8.82
CA LEU A 782 -28.71 -13.28 8.68
C LEU A 782 -27.35 -13.91 8.38
N ASP A 783 -26.71 -13.50 7.28
CA ASP A 783 -25.44 -14.02 6.79
C ASP A 783 -24.76 -12.92 5.95
N GLU A 784 -23.87 -12.17 6.60
CA GLU A 784 -23.15 -11.06 5.97
C GLU A 784 -21.87 -11.59 5.32
N VAL A 785 -21.69 -11.24 4.05
CA VAL A 785 -20.55 -11.64 3.22
C VAL A 785 -19.61 -10.45 3.14
N THR A 786 -18.39 -10.56 3.64
CA THR A 786 -17.36 -9.51 3.59
C THR A 786 -16.32 -9.78 2.51
N THR A 787 -16.28 -10.98 1.94
CA THR A 787 -15.55 -11.23 0.68
C THR A 787 -16.23 -10.51 -0.49
N HIS A 788 -15.46 -9.80 -1.29
CA HIS A 788 -15.92 -9.16 -2.52
C HIS A 788 -15.97 -10.21 -3.65
N LEU A 789 -17.09 -10.92 -3.71
CA LEU A 789 -17.27 -12.09 -4.57
C LEU A 789 -17.35 -11.79 -6.07
N VAL A 790 -17.76 -10.58 -6.42
CA VAL A 790 -17.94 -10.16 -7.81
C VAL A 790 -17.06 -8.93 -8.07
N ALA A 791 -16.37 -8.92 -9.20
CA ALA A 791 -15.60 -7.75 -9.62
C ALA A 791 -16.53 -6.65 -10.12
N ALA A 792 -16.30 -5.41 -9.69
CA ALA A 792 -17.02 -4.26 -10.23
C ALA A 792 -16.91 -4.21 -11.76
N GLY A 793 -17.96 -3.76 -12.43
CA GLY A 793 -18.05 -3.73 -13.90
C GLY A 793 -18.34 -5.08 -14.58
N SER A 794 -18.20 -6.20 -13.87
CA SER A 794 -18.47 -7.54 -14.42
C SER A 794 -19.93 -7.94 -14.31
N TRP A 795 -20.46 -8.58 -15.34
CA TRP A 795 -21.78 -9.22 -15.30
C TRP A 795 -21.75 -10.46 -14.42
N PHE A 796 -22.68 -10.51 -13.48
CA PHE A 796 -22.94 -11.68 -12.66
C PHE A 796 -24.41 -12.08 -12.71
N ASN A 797 -24.63 -13.38 -12.53
CA ASN A 797 -25.93 -13.98 -12.33
C ASN A 797 -26.17 -14.12 -10.82
N LEU A 798 -27.28 -13.57 -10.34
CA LEU A 798 -27.81 -13.74 -9.00
C LEU A 798 -29.01 -14.68 -9.08
N GLU A 799 -28.95 -15.80 -8.37
CA GLU A 799 -30.08 -16.70 -8.15
C GLU A 799 -30.39 -16.69 -6.65
N ALA A 800 -31.63 -16.35 -6.28
CA ALA A 800 -32.03 -16.32 -4.89
C ALA A 800 -33.35 -17.05 -4.67
N SER A 801 -33.34 -18.10 -3.84
CA SER A 801 -34.52 -18.91 -3.56
C SER A 801 -35.11 -18.54 -2.21
N VAL A 802 -36.39 -18.17 -2.23
CA VAL A 802 -37.18 -17.77 -1.07
C VAL A 802 -38.26 -18.81 -0.81
N THR A 803 -38.41 -19.22 0.44
CA THR A 803 -39.49 -20.13 0.90
C THR A 803 -40.11 -19.58 2.16
N ARG A 804 -41.45 -19.52 2.20
CA ARG A 804 -42.23 -19.03 3.34
C ARG A 804 -43.22 -20.09 3.79
N GLU A 805 -42.92 -20.76 4.90
CA GLU A 805 -43.73 -21.86 5.45
C GLU A 805 -43.79 -21.75 6.97
N ASP A 806 -44.95 -22.05 7.56
CA ASP A 806 -45.15 -22.15 9.02
C ASP A 806 -44.63 -20.95 9.84
N GLY A 807 -44.77 -19.73 9.31
CA GLY A 807 -44.29 -18.51 9.98
C GLY A 807 -42.77 -18.33 9.93
N LYS A 808 -42.05 -19.09 9.11
CA LYS A 808 -40.62 -18.95 8.83
C LYS A 808 -40.42 -18.50 7.39
N SER A 809 -39.55 -17.51 7.18
CA SER A 809 -39.12 -17.08 5.84
C SER A 809 -37.63 -17.38 5.68
N SER A 810 -37.28 -18.15 4.66
CA SER A 810 -35.89 -18.56 4.37
C SER A 810 -35.43 -18.00 3.03
N LEU A 811 -34.15 -17.67 2.93
CA LEU A 811 -33.50 -17.14 1.74
C LEU A 811 -32.15 -17.83 1.56
N SER A 812 -31.86 -18.27 0.34
CA SER A 812 -30.54 -18.77 -0.08
C SER A 812 -30.13 -18.03 -1.36
N VAL A 813 -28.84 -17.69 -1.46
CA VAL A 813 -28.29 -16.93 -2.58
C VAL A 813 -27.12 -17.67 -3.21
N MET A 814 -27.13 -17.67 -4.54
CA MET A 814 -26.04 -18.14 -5.38
C MET A 814 -25.59 -17.02 -6.33
N LEU A 815 -24.28 -16.86 -6.47
CA LEU A 815 -23.68 -15.96 -7.46
C LEU A 815 -22.95 -16.79 -8.50
N ASN A 816 -23.24 -16.56 -9.78
CA ASN A 816 -22.64 -17.29 -10.91
C ASN A 816 -22.64 -18.81 -10.72
N GLY A 817 -23.69 -19.34 -10.07
CA GLY A 817 -23.84 -20.78 -9.81
C GLY A 817 -23.13 -21.32 -8.58
N VAL A 818 -22.44 -20.49 -7.80
CA VAL A 818 -21.77 -20.87 -6.53
C VAL A 818 -22.68 -20.47 -5.36
N PRO A 819 -23.03 -21.40 -4.45
CA PRO A 819 -23.83 -21.10 -3.25
C PRO A 819 -22.96 -20.42 -2.19
N LEU A 820 -23.41 -19.27 -1.67
CA LEU A 820 -22.53 -18.39 -0.89
C LEU A 820 -23.13 -17.89 0.43
N SER A 821 -24.45 -17.68 0.47
CA SER A 821 -25.13 -17.23 1.68
C SER A 821 -26.52 -17.83 1.83
N SER A 822 -26.94 -18.04 3.08
CA SER A 822 -28.30 -18.51 3.39
C SER A 822 -28.72 -18.16 4.81
N GLY A 823 -30.01 -17.97 5.04
CA GLY A 823 -30.53 -17.65 6.36
C GLY A 823 -32.05 -17.76 6.46
N SER A 824 -32.58 -17.63 7.68
CA SER A 824 -34.02 -17.69 7.91
C SER A 824 -34.47 -16.85 9.10
N LEU A 825 -35.65 -16.23 8.98
CA LEU A 825 -36.29 -15.40 10.00
C LEU A 825 -37.60 -16.02 10.47
N LEU A 826 -37.92 -15.87 11.76
CA LEU A 826 -39.24 -16.17 12.32
C LEU A 826 -40.12 -14.91 12.26
N GLN A 827 -41.32 -15.04 11.71
CA GLN A 827 -42.31 -13.97 11.65
C GLN A 827 -43.07 -13.88 12.98
N PRO A 828 -43.17 -12.69 13.62
CA PRO A 828 -44.06 -12.51 14.75
C PRO A 828 -45.52 -12.66 14.28
N GLY A 829 -46.31 -13.47 15.00
CA GLY A 829 -47.69 -13.87 14.62
C GLY A 829 -48.76 -12.76 14.58
N ASN A 830 -48.39 -11.51 14.32
CA ASN A 830 -49.32 -10.38 14.18
C ASN A 830 -48.79 -9.21 13.29
N SER A 831 -47.78 -9.41 12.45
CA SER A 831 -47.44 -8.40 11.44
C SER A 831 -48.54 -8.36 10.38
N ARG A 832 -49.25 -7.22 10.30
CA ARG A 832 -50.10 -6.91 9.13
C ARG A 832 -49.26 -7.13 7.87
N GLN A 833 -49.86 -7.71 6.83
CA GLN A 833 -49.34 -7.75 5.47
C GLN A 833 -48.87 -6.34 5.05
N ALA A 834 -47.63 -5.98 5.35
CA ALA A 834 -46.96 -4.87 4.73
C ALA A 834 -46.68 -5.33 3.29
N GLU A 835 -46.92 -4.45 2.32
CA GLU A 835 -46.90 -4.75 0.89
C GLU A 835 -45.70 -5.64 0.49
N ASN A 836 -45.95 -6.93 0.25
CA ASN A 836 -44.97 -7.93 -0.18
C ASN A 836 -44.61 -7.74 -1.66
N SER A 837 -43.97 -6.61 -1.94
CA SER A 837 -43.56 -6.22 -3.29
C SER A 837 -42.05 -6.09 -3.37
N PRO A 838 -41.43 -6.58 -4.47
CA PRO A 838 -39.99 -6.45 -4.62
C PRO A 838 -39.62 -4.98 -4.80
N MET A 839 -38.47 -4.58 -4.25
CA MET A 839 -37.92 -3.25 -4.50
C MET A 839 -36.39 -3.25 -4.50
N ILE A 840 -35.80 -2.33 -5.25
CA ILE A 840 -34.38 -1.99 -5.15
C ILE A 840 -34.25 -0.65 -4.44
N GLN A 841 -33.48 -0.64 -3.36
CA GLN A 841 -33.11 0.57 -2.63
C GLN A 841 -31.64 0.89 -2.93
N MET A 842 -31.36 2.07 -3.46
CA MET A 842 -30.01 2.55 -3.74
C MET A 842 -29.63 3.66 -2.76
N GLN A 843 -28.43 3.58 -2.20
CA GLN A 843 -27.81 4.63 -1.38
C GLN A 843 -26.79 5.43 -2.20
N SER A 844 -25.94 4.75 -2.98
CA SER A 844 -24.89 5.34 -3.82
C SER A 844 -24.57 4.46 -5.03
N GLY A 845 -23.82 5.03 -5.98
CA GLY A 845 -23.27 4.33 -7.15
C GLY A 845 -24.25 4.08 -8.30
N GLU A 846 -23.94 3.05 -9.09
CA GLU A 846 -24.57 2.74 -10.36
C GLU A 846 -24.79 1.22 -10.47
N LEU A 847 -26.04 0.82 -10.76
CA LEU A 847 -26.45 -0.57 -10.91
C LEU A 847 -27.10 -0.76 -12.29
N GLU A 848 -26.58 -1.70 -13.06
CA GLU A 848 -27.15 -2.08 -14.35
C GLU A 848 -27.74 -3.50 -14.29
N ILE A 849 -28.92 -3.66 -14.87
CA ILE A 849 -29.73 -4.87 -14.77
C ILE A 849 -30.16 -5.28 -16.18
N ALA A 850 -29.57 -6.35 -16.71
CA ALA A 850 -29.93 -6.93 -18.01
C ALA A 850 -31.10 -7.91 -17.90
N GLU A 851 -31.27 -8.54 -16.73
CA GLU A 851 -32.37 -9.45 -16.46
C GLU A 851 -32.74 -9.40 -14.97
N LEU A 852 -34.02 -9.41 -14.65
CA LEU A 852 -34.53 -9.54 -13.28
C LEU A 852 -35.93 -10.16 -13.34
N ARG A 853 -36.07 -11.40 -12.88
CA ARG A 853 -37.32 -12.17 -12.91
C ARG A 853 -37.66 -12.74 -11.56
N ILE A 854 -38.96 -12.84 -11.30
CA ILE A 854 -39.53 -13.62 -10.19
C ILE A 854 -40.20 -14.86 -10.77
N ILE A 855 -39.73 -16.04 -10.38
CA ILE A 855 -40.21 -17.34 -10.84
C ILE A 855 -40.95 -18.00 -9.68
N ASP A 856 -42.24 -18.25 -9.84
CA ASP A 856 -43.05 -18.98 -8.87
C ASP A 856 -42.56 -20.44 -8.80
N THR A 857 -42.27 -20.92 -7.60
CA THR A 857 -41.77 -22.28 -7.37
C THR A 857 -42.75 -23.02 -6.46
N PRO A 858 -43.30 -24.17 -6.91
CA PRO A 858 -44.30 -24.92 -6.17
C PRO A 858 -43.77 -25.59 -4.91
#